data_AF-A0A349J8Y1-F1
#
_entry.id   AF-A0A349J8Y1-F1
#
_cell.length_a   1.000
_cell.length_b   1.000
_cell.length_c   1.000
_cell.angle_alpha   90.00
_cell.angle_beta   90.00
_cell.angle_gamma   90.00
#
_symmetry.space_group_name_H-M   'P 1'
#
loop_
_entity.id
_entity.type
_entity.pdbx_description
1 polymer ?
#
loop_
_entity_poly.entity_id
_entity_poly.type
_entity_poly.pdbx_seq_one_letter_code
_entity_poly.pdbx_strand_id
1 'polypeptide(L)'
;MRIRCACLHVLLFLTTSTILETAEPLLVGSAGHALEAETERQLTGEVRFQADAPSGVTATFIARSLRAVLNDDWRNSQVAAGTRLDANIDRPLTAFGSETQRLAWGIAGHEADWEDFSVQWDGLLQVPQSGMQLATRSDDGSRLWIDLNRDGVAQRSEWRSNGWGNGQGATLRPLQALEPGCWPLRLQYEEGGGGNSCQLLWRQRDGGDWVPVPPSAFSRVPILRLAGPIVVQAAFAGDGELRLGDGCILANAPTSGTVTITGRVILGADLDLGTARLHLEESAELRLAGYHLKAGEINGAGTIRLDAGSMAAGRISEASLRGTGHCRILADSELGGLDPGVALDLPGPATVRSPQRSCARIAARSPLVTVLELPGPRGAATTLNLSMSGTGAALGLVAWRADRQGRWFQRSVAGTLGDRPQSWGIDLGGDASLQASGHLAAWNPAAAATCGRAGLLLYGSGPPSGSVLIEAVWSAGRTATPPVRLLDLVPGPSAVSTGQRCMIRVRPEPFPARPLDAGEFALELVVTAPDGTSSRYAGFADQPYRRIDRGDREILVGDGRPCFAVRWRARQPGVHRLKLHATWAGGGTAQAELPAVTASGAPWDDIARPDRGDPRFLSSQGRWIWPIGHNLNSTYDVRSRSALATRLTPDRGSFVREALLDRLASAGGTGCEVWLSPWNLGLEWIDRWPGFHGAGQPNLGNAWALDRFLDQAERLGIRAIISIFNHGQGRDGSGAEDDWPHHPWNTANGGWLDSPAGLFTDPRARQGQLAMFRYLAARYGDSPAVLAWKLWAEVNLVHAPVASVRTWTDAVSLDFTALDPWKHPVTTHWCGDWRNADPVIARQAGIGLLTIDAYHGEETQIGALLGQSTRDPLRRANGLAAYAKPVQVTEYGGSAGACSGPRMEAEHAIGGWAGLVHGHAGMPMLWWFEWIDQGGRYGPFSALARFTAGEDLRGEDAGTIVLEARHPAALWARAWRRPGRILGYVLDESWARSGGDGARVHGGVLGCGDAAAGALVIEWWDADRGTILGRQHLLHAGGQLDLPMPEFSRHLAFKLWRVTGGSAQ
;
A
#
# COMPACT_ATOMS: atom_id res chain seq x y z
N MET A 1 21.11 46.97 48.57
CA MET A 1 20.27 45.97 49.24
C MET A 1 20.59 44.62 48.58
N ARG A 2 21.20 43.68 49.31
CA ARG A 2 21.63 42.38 48.77
C ARG A 2 20.41 41.50 48.51
N ILE A 3 20.31 40.89 47.33
CA ILE A 3 19.37 39.78 47.07
C ILE A 3 20.19 38.58 46.58
N ARG A 4 20.10 37.48 47.34
CA ARG A 4 20.62 36.16 47.00
C ARG A 4 19.63 35.45 46.09
N CYS A 5 20.17 34.71 45.13
CA CYS A 5 19.49 33.86 44.17
C CYS A 5 18.85 32.62 44.82
N ALA A 6 17.62 32.27 44.40
CA ALA A 6 17.12 30.91 44.17
C ALA A 6 15.72 30.99 43.51
N CYS A 7 15.68 30.74 42.20
CA CYS A 7 14.52 30.38 41.37
C CYS A 7 13.15 31.01 41.69
N LEU A 8 12.90 32.21 41.15
CA LEU A 8 11.55 32.76 40.94
C LEU A 8 11.44 33.12 39.45
N HIS A 9 10.55 32.48 38.68
CA HIS A 9 10.17 32.96 37.34
C HIS A 9 9.45 34.29 37.50
N VAL A 10 10.12 35.40 37.23
CA VAL A 10 9.48 36.72 37.17
C VAL A 10 8.99 36.92 35.74
N LEU A 11 7.68 36.80 35.52
CA LEU A 11 7.05 37.41 34.35
C LEU A 11 6.98 38.91 34.65
N LEU A 12 7.94 39.68 34.14
CA LEU A 12 8.04 41.11 34.41
C LEU A 12 7.17 41.86 33.39
N PHE A 13 5.95 42.22 33.78
CA PHE A 13 5.13 43.19 33.04
C PHE A 13 5.72 44.59 33.23
N LEU A 14 6.38 45.12 32.20
CA LEU A 14 7.10 46.38 32.25
C LEU A 14 6.16 47.57 31.96
N THR A 15 5.53 48.12 32.99
CA THR A 15 4.51 49.20 32.81
C THR A 15 5.03 50.63 33.03
N THR A 16 6.26 50.86 33.52
CA THR A 16 6.65 52.24 33.96
C THR A 16 8.05 52.77 33.58
N SER A 17 8.98 52.00 32.98
CA SER A 17 10.29 52.51 32.51
C SER A 17 10.52 52.19 31.03
N THR A 18 11.00 53.16 30.25
CA THR A 18 11.26 53.04 28.80
C THR A 18 12.53 52.26 28.45
N ILE A 19 13.46 52.07 29.39
CA ILE A 19 14.74 51.38 29.17
C ILE A 19 14.94 50.29 30.24
N LEU A 20 15.29 49.07 29.82
CA LEU A 20 15.84 48.02 30.70
C LEU A 20 17.35 48.20 30.80
N GLU A 21 17.80 49.22 31.54
CA GLU A 21 19.19 49.33 31.96
C GLU A 21 19.39 48.47 33.20
N THR A 22 20.00 47.29 33.04
CA THR A 22 20.48 46.51 34.20
C THR A 22 21.96 46.84 34.42
N ALA A 23 22.31 47.26 35.65
CA ALA A 23 23.70 47.47 36.04
C ALA A 23 24.52 46.16 36.07
N GLU A 24 23.86 44.99 35.99
CA GLU A 24 24.48 43.66 35.89
C GLU A 24 23.88 42.86 34.72
N PRO A 25 24.60 41.86 34.16
CA PRO A 25 24.11 41.04 33.05
C PRO A 25 22.85 40.23 33.41
N LEU A 26 21.89 40.12 32.49
CA LEU A 26 20.75 39.20 32.59
C LEU A 26 21.24 37.76 32.39
N LEU A 27 21.31 37.00 33.47
CA LEU A 27 21.66 35.58 33.43
C LEU A 27 20.44 34.74 33.03
N VAL A 28 20.54 34.01 31.92
CA VAL A 28 19.53 33.07 31.45
C VAL A 28 20.07 31.65 31.68
N GLY A 29 19.48 30.96 32.66
CA GLY A 29 19.79 29.57 32.99
C GLY A 29 18.95 28.54 32.23
N SER A 30 19.12 27.25 32.54
CA SER A 30 18.39 26.14 31.89
C SER A 30 16.87 26.19 32.10
N ALA A 31 16.39 26.92 33.11
CA ALA A 31 14.96 27.15 33.36
C ALA A 31 14.31 28.11 32.35
N GLY A 32 15.13 28.79 31.52
CA GLY A 32 14.72 29.81 30.59
C GLY A 32 14.27 31.11 31.25
N HIS A 33 14.03 32.13 30.43
CA HIS A 33 13.53 33.43 30.83
C HIS A 33 12.56 33.96 29.77
N ALA A 34 11.55 34.75 30.16
CA ALA A 34 10.59 35.34 29.24
C ALA A 34 10.38 36.83 29.58
N LEU A 35 10.42 37.70 28.58
CA LEU A 35 10.12 39.13 28.69
C LEU A 35 9.03 39.49 27.69
N GLU A 36 7.98 40.13 28.17
CA GLU A 36 6.89 40.62 27.35
C GLU A 36 6.66 42.12 27.59
N ALA A 37 6.38 42.87 26.54
CA ALA A 37 6.11 44.30 26.63
C ALA A 37 4.79 44.65 25.92
N GLU A 38 4.03 45.59 26.48
CA GLU A 38 2.82 46.14 25.83
C GLU A 38 3.09 47.48 25.12
N THR A 39 4.19 48.14 25.47
CA THR A 39 4.66 49.42 24.90
C THR A 39 6.15 49.31 24.60
N GLU A 40 6.69 50.17 23.74
CA GLU A 40 8.07 50.06 23.27
C GLU A 40 9.08 50.00 24.44
N ARG A 41 9.98 49.03 24.40
CA ARG A 41 11.07 48.82 25.38
C ARG A 41 12.38 48.53 24.66
N GLN A 42 13.49 48.95 25.25
CA GLN A 42 14.83 48.60 24.78
C GLN A 42 15.51 47.62 25.75
N LEU A 43 16.03 46.51 25.22
CA LEU A 43 16.86 45.55 25.94
C LEU A 43 18.32 45.83 25.58
N THR A 44 19.04 46.57 26.44
CA THR A 44 20.42 47.04 26.19
C THR A 44 21.46 46.37 27.11
N GLY A 45 21.06 45.88 28.28
CA GLY A 45 21.96 45.15 29.20
C GLY A 45 22.47 43.82 28.65
N GLU A 46 23.70 43.42 28.99
CA GLU A 46 24.31 42.15 28.54
C GLU A 46 23.43 40.94 28.94
N VAL A 47 23.20 40.00 28.04
CA VAL A 47 22.51 38.71 28.28
C VAL A 47 23.55 37.59 28.28
N ARG A 48 23.63 36.79 29.35
CA ARG A 48 24.51 35.60 29.40
C ARG A 48 23.68 34.33 29.48
N PHE A 49 23.82 33.47 28.48
CA PHE A 49 23.31 32.11 28.52
C PHE A 49 24.27 31.21 29.30
N GLN A 50 23.75 30.56 30.35
CA GLN A 50 24.54 29.65 31.19
C GLN A 50 23.80 28.32 31.36
N ALA A 51 24.35 27.26 30.76
CA ALA A 51 23.87 25.90 31.00
C ALA A 51 24.28 25.47 32.42
N ASP A 52 23.37 25.63 33.37
CA ASP A 52 23.57 25.31 34.79
C ASP A 52 23.16 23.87 35.16
N ALA A 53 22.71 23.06 34.19
CA ALA A 53 22.41 21.64 34.37
C ALA A 53 22.49 20.82 33.05
N PRO A 54 22.72 19.49 33.10
CA PRO A 54 22.79 18.64 31.92
C PRO A 54 21.40 18.39 31.28
N SER A 55 21.35 18.29 29.94
CA SER A 55 20.13 17.93 29.20
C SER A 55 19.75 16.45 29.40
N GLY A 56 18.45 16.17 29.50
CA GLY A 56 17.91 14.82 29.77
C GLY A 56 17.27 14.68 31.15
N VAL A 57 16.87 13.44 31.45
CA VAL A 57 16.28 13.00 32.73
C VAL A 57 17.20 12.00 33.40
N THR A 58 17.43 12.16 34.70
CA THR A 58 18.26 11.24 35.47
C THR A 58 17.41 10.04 35.86
N ALA A 59 17.70 8.86 35.31
CA ALA A 59 17.10 7.59 35.69
C ALA A 59 17.88 6.99 36.86
N THR A 60 17.21 6.70 37.97
CA THR A 60 17.75 6.01 39.14
C THR A 60 17.10 4.64 39.25
N PHE A 61 17.89 3.59 39.10
CA PHE A 61 17.43 2.20 39.10
C PHE A 61 17.54 1.59 40.49
N ILE A 62 16.55 0.77 40.84
CA ILE A 62 16.48 -0.03 42.06
C ILE A 62 16.32 -1.50 41.64
N ALA A 63 17.16 -2.39 42.15
CA ALA A 63 17.19 -3.82 41.79
C ALA A 63 16.15 -4.65 42.56
N ARG A 64 14.90 -4.16 42.56
CA ARG A 64 13.69 -4.87 43.01
C ARG A 64 12.46 -4.09 42.53
N SER A 65 11.33 -4.77 42.34
CA SER A 65 10.04 -4.12 42.19
C SER A 65 9.66 -3.37 43.46
N LEU A 66 9.28 -2.10 43.30
CA LEU A 66 8.80 -1.22 44.36
C LEU A 66 7.27 -1.03 44.31
N ARG A 67 6.54 -1.99 43.72
CA ARG A 67 5.06 -1.99 43.59
C ARG A 67 4.30 -1.53 44.83
N ALA A 68 4.75 -1.96 46.01
CA ALA A 68 4.10 -1.66 47.28
C ALA A 68 4.60 -0.37 47.98
N VAL A 69 5.57 0.34 47.38
CA VAL A 69 6.24 1.49 48.01
C VAL A 69 5.64 2.80 47.50
N LEU A 70 5.16 3.63 48.45
CA LEU A 70 4.50 4.89 48.13
C LEU A 70 5.38 6.13 48.30
N ASN A 71 6.63 6.00 48.76
CA ASN A 71 7.56 7.12 48.96
C ASN A 71 7.68 8.01 47.71
N ASP A 72 7.53 9.32 47.90
CA ASP A 72 7.52 10.28 46.79
C ASP A 72 8.90 10.42 46.12
N ASP A 73 9.99 10.19 46.86
CA ASP A 73 11.37 10.19 46.36
C ASP A 73 12.11 8.91 46.75
N TRP A 74 12.38 8.05 45.78
CA TRP A 74 13.11 6.81 46.01
C TRP A 74 14.60 7.03 46.25
N ARG A 75 15.18 8.15 45.78
CA ARG A 75 16.61 8.45 45.98
C ARG A 75 16.97 8.65 47.45
N ASN A 76 16.00 9.06 48.26
CA ASN A 76 16.19 9.31 49.68
C ASN A 76 15.74 8.12 50.55
N SER A 77 15.05 7.15 49.97
CA SER A 77 14.40 6.05 50.73
C SER A 77 14.84 4.65 50.31
N GLN A 78 15.50 4.51 49.17
CA GLN A 78 15.94 3.24 48.59
C GLN A 78 17.43 3.30 48.21
N VAL A 79 18.10 2.15 48.20
CA VAL A 79 19.49 2.06 47.72
C VAL A 79 19.48 1.99 46.20
N ALA A 80 20.12 2.95 45.54
CA ALA A 80 20.27 2.95 44.10
C ALA A 80 21.19 1.80 43.64
N ALA A 81 20.69 0.98 42.72
CA ALA A 81 21.48 -0.04 42.04
C ALA A 81 22.37 0.58 40.95
N GLY A 82 21.89 1.66 40.31
CA GLY A 82 22.64 2.41 39.33
C GLY A 82 21.91 3.69 38.91
N THR A 83 22.63 4.61 38.27
CA THR A 83 22.06 5.82 37.67
C THR A 83 22.50 5.96 36.22
N ARG A 84 21.61 6.53 35.39
CA ARG A 84 21.86 6.81 33.97
C ARG A 84 21.19 8.11 33.57
N LEU A 85 21.84 8.91 32.74
CA LEU A 85 21.21 10.06 32.11
C LEU A 85 20.51 9.62 30.82
N ASP A 86 19.20 9.72 30.80
CA ASP A 86 18.36 9.35 29.65
C ASP A 86 17.98 10.62 28.87
N ALA A 87 18.09 10.57 27.54
CA ALA A 87 17.74 11.71 26.69
C ALA A 87 16.23 12.01 26.71
N ASN A 88 15.41 10.97 26.89
CA ASN A 88 13.96 11.01 27.08
C ASN A 88 13.49 9.73 27.81
N ILE A 89 12.21 9.69 28.22
CA ILE A 89 11.57 8.51 28.80
C ILE A 89 10.83 7.75 27.68
N ASP A 90 11.57 6.99 26.89
CA ASP A 90 11.05 6.18 25.80
C ASP A 90 11.70 4.79 25.82
N ARG A 91 11.07 3.87 26.56
CA ARG A 91 11.45 2.45 26.68
C ARG A 91 10.35 1.60 26.06
N PRO A 92 10.28 1.48 24.72
CA PRO A 92 9.43 0.48 24.09
C PRO A 92 9.94 -0.92 24.45
N LEU A 93 9.11 -1.95 24.25
CA LEU A 93 9.40 -3.35 24.60
C LEU A 93 10.87 -3.73 24.33
N THR A 94 11.53 -4.32 25.33
CA THR A 94 12.93 -4.84 25.28
C THR A 94 14.06 -3.79 25.29
N ALA A 95 13.79 -2.50 25.53
CA ALA A 95 14.77 -1.42 25.38
C ALA A 95 15.26 -0.74 26.68
N PHE A 96 15.17 -1.39 27.86
CA PHE A 96 15.51 -0.73 29.14
C PHE A 96 16.99 -0.43 29.34
N GLY A 97 17.89 -1.30 28.88
CA GLY A 97 19.33 -1.12 29.00
C GLY A 97 20.11 -2.32 28.47
N SER A 98 21.44 -2.20 28.47
CA SER A 98 22.33 -3.28 28.03
C SER A 98 22.46 -4.40 29.08
N GLU A 99 22.76 -5.62 28.64
CA GLU A 99 23.02 -6.75 29.55
C GLU A 99 24.14 -6.42 30.56
N THR A 100 25.18 -5.71 30.12
CA THR A 100 26.28 -5.27 31.00
C THR A 100 25.77 -4.39 32.16
N GLN A 101 24.84 -3.47 31.88
CA GLN A 101 24.24 -2.63 32.93
C GLN A 101 23.36 -3.45 33.87
N ARG A 102 22.56 -4.38 33.33
CA ARG A 102 21.71 -5.27 34.10
C ARG A 102 22.51 -6.06 35.13
N LEU A 103 23.60 -6.70 34.69
CA LEU A 103 24.49 -7.50 35.54
C LEU A 103 25.22 -6.62 36.57
N ALA A 104 25.71 -5.44 36.15
CA ALA A 104 26.41 -4.52 37.05
C ALA A 104 25.50 -3.98 38.17
N TRP A 105 24.21 -3.80 37.89
CA TRP A 105 23.22 -3.29 38.84
C TRP A 105 22.46 -4.40 39.58
N GLY A 106 22.73 -5.68 39.29
CA GLY A 106 22.08 -6.81 39.95
C GLY A 106 20.59 -6.93 39.64
N ILE A 107 20.14 -6.44 38.48
CA ILE A 107 18.74 -6.52 38.04
C ILE A 107 18.44 -7.91 37.47
N ALA A 108 17.29 -8.49 37.80
CA ALA A 108 16.90 -9.83 37.33
C ALA A 108 16.50 -9.83 35.84
N GLY A 109 16.22 -11.01 35.28
CA GLY A 109 15.86 -11.17 33.86
C GLY A 109 17.06 -11.40 32.92
N HIS A 110 16.89 -11.07 31.64
CA HIS A 110 17.89 -11.20 30.57
C HIS A 110 17.99 -9.94 29.70
N GLU A 111 18.88 -9.94 28.70
CA GLU A 111 19.17 -8.74 27.89
C GLU A 111 17.95 -8.10 27.23
N ALA A 112 17.01 -8.93 26.76
CA ALA A 112 15.80 -8.49 26.09
C ALA A 112 14.63 -8.24 27.05
N ASP A 113 14.77 -8.55 28.34
CA ASP A 113 13.65 -8.47 29.31
C ASP A 113 14.19 -8.42 30.74
N TRP A 114 14.28 -7.21 31.29
CA TRP A 114 14.69 -6.97 32.67
C TRP A 114 13.51 -7.21 33.61
N GLU A 115 13.78 -7.84 34.74
CA GLU A 115 12.75 -8.27 35.67
C GLU A 115 13.05 -7.78 37.07
N ASP A 116 12.00 -7.72 37.90
CA ASP A 116 12.07 -7.35 39.32
C ASP A 116 12.93 -6.09 39.55
N PHE A 117 12.53 -4.98 38.94
CA PHE A 117 13.25 -3.71 39.07
C PHE A 117 12.30 -2.52 39.13
N SER A 118 12.84 -1.37 39.47
CA SER A 118 12.10 -0.12 39.44
C SER A 118 13.02 1.02 39.05
N VAL A 119 12.46 2.04 38.43
CA VAL A 119 13.21 3.22 38.00
C VAL A 119 12.44 4.49 38.29
N GLN A 120 13.17 5.49 38.79
CA GLN A 120 12.70 6.86 38.95
C GLN A 120 13.45 7.76 37.99
N TRP A 121 12.73 8.46 37.11
CA TRP A 121 13.28 9.54 36.29
C TRP A 121 12.96 10.89 36.92
N ASP A 122 13.99 11.72 37.08
CA ASP A 122 13.88 13.11 37.55
C ASP A 122 14.41 14.07 36.48
N GLY A 123 13.69 15.16 36.20
CA GLY A 123 14.20 16.19 35.30
C GLY A 123 13.26 17.37 35.10
N LEU A 124 13.51 18.13 34.03
CA LEU A 124 12.69 19.25 33.60
C LEU A 124 12.05 18.92 32.24
N LEU A 125 10.76 19.18 32.11
CA LEU A 125 10.00 19.01 30.88
C LEU A 125 9.57 20.35 30.32
N GLN A 126 10.04 20.66 29.12
CA GLN A 126 9.59 21.80 28.33
C GLN A 126 8.34 21.43 27.54
N VAL A 127 7.22 22.05 27.90
CA VAL A 127 5.95 21.96 27.19
C VAL A 127 5.88 23.12 26.20
N PRO A 128 5.79 22.85 24.88
CA PRO A 128 5.98 23.89 23.86
C PRO A 128 4.74 24.75 23.61
N GLN A 129 3.55 24.22 23.87
CA GLN A 129 2.27 24.86 23.53
C GLN A 129 1.21 24.55 24.58
N SER A 130 0.14 25.35 24.58
CA SER A 130 -0.95 25.24 25.55
C SER A 130 -1.78 23.98 25.30
N GLY A 131 -2.24 23.37 26.38
CA GLY A 131 -3.13 22.22 26.31
C GLY A 131 -2.48 20.89 25.93
N MET A 132 -1.16 20.78 25.90
CA MET A 132 -0.47 19.50 25.64
C MET A 132 -0.90 18.47 26.68
N GLN A 133 -1.55 17.39 26.24
CA GLN A 133 -1.95 16.27 27.09
C GLN A 133 -0.76 15.32 27.26
N LEU A 134 -0.49 14.89 28.49
CA LEU A 134 0.50 13.86 28.82
C LEU A 134 -0.18 12.52 29.05
N ALA A 135 0.49 11.44 28.67
CA ALA A 135 0.14 10.07 28.98
C ALA A 135 1.40 9.28 29.36
N THR A 136 1.20 8.16 30.04
CA THR A 136 2.23 7.12 30.09
C THR A 136 1.71 5.85 29.43
N ARG A 137 2.58 5.11 28.77
CA ARG A 137 2.33 3.72 28.38
C ARG A 137 3.31 2.84 29.13
N SER A 138 2.82 1.98 30.01
CA SER A 138 3.67 1.13 30.85
C SER A 138 3.13 -0.30 30.95
N ASP A 139 4.05 -1.27 30.85
CA ASP A 139 3.87 -2.68 31.23
C ASP A 139 4.20 -2.76 32.71
N ASP A 140 3.25 -3.08 33.57
CA ASP A 140 3.20 -2.77 35.01
C ASP A 140 2.99 -1.27 35.34
N GLY A 141 3.00 -0.94 36.63
CA GLY A 141 2.54 0.32 37.17
C GLY A 141 3.52 1.48 36.97
N SER A 142 3.02 2.64 36.53
CA SER A 142 3.77 3.90 36.57
C SER A 142 2.98 5.03 37.24
N ARG A 143 3.69 6.03 37.75
CA ARG A 143 3.10 7.29 38.23
C ARG A 143 3.99 8.48 37.87
N LEU A 144 3.36 9.60 37.55
CA LEU A 144 4.00 10.84 37.16
C LEU A 144 3.61 11.94 38.15
N TRP A 145 4.61 12.60 38.71
CA TRP A 145 4.50 13.85 39.43
C TRP A 145 4.99 14.98 38.53
N ILE A 146 4.21 16.06 38.49
CA ILE A 146 4.60 17.34 37.92
C ILE A 146 4.44 18.37 39.03
N ASP A 147 5.48 19.16 39.27
CA ASP A 147 5.47 20.26 40.23
C ASP A 147 4.64 21.43 39.67
N LEU A 148 3.34 21.39 39.90
CA LEU A 148 2.39 22.33 39.30
C LEU A 148 2.42 23.68 40.03
N ASN A 149 2.68 23.66 41.34
CA ASN A 149 2.74 24.85 42.17
C ASN A 149 4.17 25.42 42.32
N ARG A 150 5.21 24.68 41.86
CA ARG A 150 6.62 25.06 41.86
C ARG A 150 7.22 25.23 43.25
N ASP A 151 6.71 24.52 44.24
CA ASP A 151 7.25 24.54 45.60
C ASP A 151 8.35 23.47 45.81
N GLY A 152 8.57 22.58 44.84
CA GLY A 152 9.54 21.50 44.91
C GLY A 152 9.17 20.37 45.87
N VAL A 153 7.95 20.36 46.40
CA VAL A 153 7.44 19.41 47.38
C VAL A 153 6.32 18.59 46.77
N ALA A 154 6.51 17.28 46.65
CA ALA A 154 5.49 16.42 46.06
C ALA A 154 4.21 16.37 46.91
N GLN A 155 3.08 16.75 46.32
CA GLN A 155 1.76 16.66 46.94
C GLN A 155 0.89 15.60 46.27
N ARG A 156 -0.03 14.99 47.02
CA ARG A 156 -0.92 13.94 46.51
C ARG A 156 -1.74 14.40 45.29
N SER A 157 -2.12 15.67 45.23
CA SER A 157 -2.87 16.27 44.11
C SER A 157 -2.08 16.41 42.82
N GLU A 158 -0.76 16.31 42.86
CA GLU A 158 0.15 16.49 41.72
C GLU A 158 0.58 15.18 41.07
N TRP A 159 0.33 14.05 41.75
CA TRP A 159 0.55 12.72 41.19
C TRP A 159 -0.58 12.29 40.28
N ARG A 160 -0.23 11.67 39.16
CA ARG A 160 -1.13 10.93 38.28
C ARG A 160 -0.61 9.51 38.10
N SER A 161 -1.51 8.54 38.00
CA SER A 161 -1.17 7.11 38.01
C SER A 161 -1.63 6.43 36.73
N ASN A 162 -0.76 5.58 36.21
CA ASN A 162 -1.10 4.54 35.25
C ASN A 162 -0.94 3.17 35.93
N GLY A 163 -2.00 2.71 36.58
CA GLY A 163 -2.02 1.37 37.18
C GLY A 163 -1.18 1.18 38.45
N TRP A 164 -0.60 2.25 39.02
CA TRP A 164 0.34 2.17 40.15
C TRP A 164 -0.10 1.21 41.26
N GLY A 165 0.81 0.31 41.66
CA GLY A 165 0.60 -0.69 42.69
C GLY A 165 -0.07 -1.99 42.20
N ASN A 166 -0.35 -2.12 40.91
CA ASN A 166 -0.91 -3.33 40.30
C ASN A 166 -0.10 -3.71 39.06
N GLY A 167 0.12 -5.01 38.86
CA GLY A 167 0.68 -5.50 37.61
C GLY A 167 -0.31 -5.38 36.47
N GLN A 168 0.16 -5.04 35.27
CA GLN A 168 -0.67 -4.85 34.08
C GLN A 168 0.12 -5.07 32.79
N GLY A 169 -0.54 -5.42 31.69
CA GLY A 169 0.08 -5.36 30.37
C GLY A 169 0.40 -3.91 29.95
N ALA A 170 1.24 -3.72 28.93
CA ALA A 170 1.60 -2.42 28.35
C ALA A 170 0.38 -1.53 28.01
N THR A 171 -0.03 -0.67 28.94
CA THR A 171 -1.30 0.08 28.88
C THR A 171 -1.03 1.57 28.76
N LEU A 172 -1.62 2.20 27.74
CA LEU A 172 -1.63 3.66 27.57
C LEU A 172 -2.70 4.29 28.47
N ARG A 173 -2.33 5.24 29.34
CA ARG A 173 -3.29 6.07 30.07
C ARG A 173 -2.94 7.56 29.99
N PRO A 174 -3.88 8.40 29.50
CA PRO A 174 -3.81 9.85 29.66
C PRO A 174 -3.77 10.23 31.14
N LEU A 175 -2.94 11.21 31.48
CA LEU A 175 -2.67 11.62 32.87
C LEU A 175 -3.21 13.02 33.16
N GLN A 176 -2.70 14.04 32.47
CA GLN A 176 -3.11 15.44 32.64
C GLN A 176 -2.68 16.30 31.46
N ALA A 177 -3.30 17.47 31.30
CA ALA A 177 -2.83 18.49 30.37
C ALA A 177 -1.93 19.51 31.07
N LEU A 178 -0.94 20.03 30.35
CA LEU A 178 -0.05 21.09 30.82
C LEU A 178 -0.13 22.32 29.91
N GLU A 179 0.07 23.47 30.52
CA GLU A 179 0.27 24.75 29.84
C GLU A 179 1.75 24.88 29.38
N PRO A 180 2.05 25.75 28.38
CA PRO A 180 3.41 25.91 27.91
C PRO A 180 4.30 26.39 29.05
N GLY A 181 5.48 25.81 29.18
CA GLY A 181 6.39 26.11 30.28
C GLY A 181 7.40 25.01 30.55
N CYS A 182 8.31 25.28 31.48
CA CYS A 182 9.28 24.32 31.97
C CYS A 182 8.80 23.79 33.33
N TRP A 183 8.61 22.47 33.43
CA TRP A 183 7.99 21.83 34.57
C TRP A 183 8.94 20.80 35.18
N PRO A 184 9.28 20.90 36.48
CA PRO A 184 9.91 19.80 37.20
C PRO A 184 9.01 18.57 37.16
N LEU A 185 9.61 17.43 36.87
CA LEU A 185 8.91 16.15 36.84
C LEU A 185 9.65 15.08 37.60
N ARG A 186 8.86 14.10 38.01
CA ARG A 186 9.31 12.79 38.43
C ARG A 186 8.39 11.72 37.87
N LEU A 187 8.95 10.74 37.18
CA LEU A 187 8.22 9.53 36.78
C LEU A 187 8.79 8.35 37.54
N GLN A 188 7.93 7.59 38.19
CA GLN A 188 8.29 6.32 38.82
C GLN A 188 7.61 5.17 38.08
N TYR A 189 8.36 4.10 37.90
CA TYR A 189 7.94 2.88 37.21
C TYR A 189 8.42 1.66 38.01
N GLU A 190 7.57 0.66 38.13
CA GLU A 190 7.88 -0.64 38.75
C GLU A 190 7.58 -1.77 37.77
N GLU A 191 8.48 -2.74 37.73
CA GLU A 191 8.37 -3.97 36.93
C GLU A 191 8.54 -5.16 37.86
N GLY A 192 7.57 -6.08 37.86
CA GLY A 192 7.61 -7.27 38.70
C GLY A 192 7.88 -8.58 37.97
N GLY A 193 7.43 -8.74 36.72
CA GLY A 193 7.40 -10.02 36.03
C GLY A 193 6.70 -9.96 34.67
N GLY A 194 7.37 -10.39 33.60
CA GLY A 194 6.86 -10.43 32.24
C GLY A 194 7.52 -9.39 31.35
N GLY A 195 6.78 -8.92 30.34
CA GLY A 195 7.30 -7.87 29.48
C GLY A 195 7.50 -6.56 30.26
N ASN A 196 8.51 -5.79 29.87
CA ASN A 196 8.74 -4.44 30.40
C ASN A 196 8.62 -3.37 29.31
N SER A 197 7.90 -2.29 29.61
CA SER A 197 7.96 -1.06 28.81
C SER A 197 7.52 0.13 29.65
N CYS A 198 8.11 1.30 29.39
CA CYS A 198 7.64 2.56 29.96
C CYS A 198 7.97 3.75 29.04
N GLN A 199 6.92 4.46 28.60
CA GLN A 199 7.04 5.63 27.73
C GLN A 199 6.28 6.81 28.36
N LEU A 200 6.88 8.00 28.34
CA LEU A 200 6.18 9.26 28.53
C LEU A 200 5.79 9.81 27.14
N LEU A 201 4.50 10.04 26.96
CA LEU A 201 3.90 10.40 25.68
C LEU A 201 3.15 11.73 25.82
N TRP A 202 3.01 12.47 24.72
CA TRP A 202 2.19 13.67 24.67
C TRP A 202 1.42 13.82 23.34
N ARG A 203 0.41 14.69 23.33
CA ARG A 203 -0.32 15.13 22.13
C ARG A 203 -0.98 16.49 22.34
N GLN A 204 -1.49 17.12 21.28
CA GLN A 204 -2.32 18.32 21.42
C GLN A 204 -3.73 17.99 21.93
N ARG A 205 -4.36 18.93 22.65
CA ARG A 205 -5.68 18.73 23.27
C ARG A 205 -6.76 18.34 22.26
N ASP A 206 -6.70 18.91 21.06
CA ASP A 206 -7.76 18.86 20.05
C ASP A 206 -7.35 18.11 18.75
N GLY A 207 -6.27 17.31 18.78
CA GLY A 207 -5.89 16.48 17.64
C GLY A 207 -4.54 15.73 17.76
N GLY A 208 -4.38 14.65 16.98
CA GLY A 208 -3.13 13.90 16.79
C GLY A 208 -2.98 12.60 17.58
N ASP A 209 -2.03 11.77 17.15
CA ASP A 209 -1.60 10.55 17.84
C ASP A 209 -0.75 10.85 19.08
N TRP A 210 -0.71 9.91 20.02
CA TRP A 210 0.24 9.96 21.13
C TRP A 210 1.64 9.69 20.63
N VAL A 211 2.53 10.67 20.76
CA VAL A 211 3.94 10.51 20.37
C VAL A 211 4.85 10.56 21.60
N PRO A 212 5.98 9.83 21.62
CA PRO A 212 6.98 9.96 22.67
C PRO A 212 7.41 11.41 22.85
N VAL A 213 7.55 11.82 24.11
CA VAL A 213 8.12 13.12 24.42
C VAL A 213 9.57 13.12 23.89
N PRO A 214 9.92 14.01 22.95
CA PRO A 214 11.20 13.97 22.27
C PRO A 214 12.32 14.43 23.21
N PRO A 215 13.57 14.00 22.99
CA PRO A 215 14.71 14.46 23.78
C PRO A 215 14.85 15.99 23.88
N SER A 216 14.44 16.72 22.84
CA SER A 216 14.44 18.18 22.84
C SER A 216 13.55 18.79 23.93
N ALA A 217 12.50 18.10 24.37
CA ALA A 217 11.64 18.55 25.47
C ALA A 217 12.33 18.45 26.85
N PHE A 218 13.40 17.66 26.96
CA PHE A 218 14.25 17.56 28.16
C PHE A 218 15.55 18.36 28.01
N SER A 219 15.63 19.20 26.97
CA SER A 219 16.76 20.10 26.74
C SER A 219 16.90 21.09 27.89
N ARG A 220 18.14 21.33 28.29
CA ARG A 220 18.52 22.37 29.25
C ARG A 220 19.29 23.51 28.60
N VAL A 221 19.19 23.64 27.27
CA VAL A 221 19.66 24.83 26.57
C VAL A 221 18.96 26.06 27.16
N PRO A 222 19.70 27.06 27.65
CA PRO A 222 19.10 28.29 28.13
C PRO A 222 18.30 28.99 27.04
N ILE A 223 17.03 29.32 27.31
CA ILE A 223 16.13 29.96 26.33
C ILE A 223 15.67 31.32 26.85
N LEU A 224 15.89 32.38 26.08
CA LEU A 224 15.28 33.70 26.31
C LEU A 224 14.14 33.91 25.32
N ARG A 225 12.91 34.11 25.80
CA ARG A 225 11.72 34.37 24.98
C ARG A 225 11.34 35.84 25.09
N LEU A 226 11.20 36.52 23.96
CA LEU A 226 10.81 37.93 23.90
C LEU A 226 9.53 38.07 23.07
N ALA A 227 8.56 38.87 23.53
CA ALA A 227 7.37 39.23 22.76
C ALA A 227 6.92 40.68 23.06
N GLY A 228 6.22 41.28 22.09
CA GLY A 228 5.85 42.70 22.14
C GLY A 228 6.93 43.62 21.54
N PRO A 229 6.72 44.95 21.57
CA PRO A 229 7.61 45.94 20.94
C PRO A 229 8.93 46.11 21.74
N ILE A 230 9.76 45.07 21.73
CA ILE A 230 11.07 45.04 22.38
C ILE A 230 12.16 45.22 21.32
N VAL A 231 12.97 46.27 21.45
CA VAL A 231 14.18 46.50 20.65
C VAL A 231 15.36 45.81 21.33
N VAL A 232 15.90 44.77 20.70
CA VAL A 232 17.00 43.97 21.21
C VAL A 232 18.33 44.57 20.77
N GLN A 233 19.05 45.21 21.69
CA GLN A 233 20.38 45.82 21.47
C GLN A 233 21.47 45.21 22.38
N ALA A 234 21.09 44.31 23.28
CA ALA A 234 21.96 43.66 24.24
C ALA A 234 23.15 42.94 23.58
N ALA A 235 24.29 42.96 24.26
CA ALA A 235 25.38 42.03 23.97
C ALA A 235 25.02 40.64 24.51
N PHE A 236 25.39 39.58 23.79
CA PHE A 236 25.12 38.20 24.20
C PHE A 236 26.42 37.45 24.46
N ALA A 237 26.45 36.61 25.49
CA ALA A 237 27.55 35.68 25.75
C ALA A 237 27.03 34.28 26.16
N GLY A 238 27.78 33.24 25.79
CA GLY A 238 27.39 31.84 26.00
C GLY A 238 26.44 31.30 24.93
N ASP A 239 26.28 29.98 24.90
CA ASP A 239 25.42 29.30 23.93
C ASP A 239 24.01 29.10 24.51
N GLY A 240 23.00 29.57 23.77
CA GLY A 240 21.59 29.46 24.14
C GLY A 240 20.66 29.68 22.96
N GLU A 241 19.35 29.73 23.23
CA GLU A 241 18.32 30.03 22.24
C GLU A 241 17.66 31.38 22.54
N LEU A 242 17.68 32.30 21.58
CA LEU A 242 16.88 33.52 21.60
C LEU A 242 15.61 33.31 20.76
N ARG A 243 14.43 33.35 21.38
CA ARG A 243 13.14 33.26 20.68
C ARG A 243 12.45 34.61 20.62
N LEU A 244 12.05 35.01 19.42
CA LEU A 244 11.48 36.33 19.13
C LEU A 244 10.05 36.19 18.58
N GLY A 245 9.09 36.64 19.36
CA GLY A 245 7.67 36.71 19.00
C GLY A 245 7.28 38.02 18.32
N ASP A 246 5.97 38.23 18.19
CA ASP A 246 5.40 39.39 17.50
C ASP A 246 5.85 40.73 18.08
N GLY A 247 6.22 41.66 17.21
CA GLY A 247 6.53 43.05 17.55
C GLY A 247 7.99 43.32 17.91
N CYS A 248 8.82 42.30 18.07
CA CYS A 248 10.23 42.48 18.41
C CYS A 248 11.02 43.13 17.26
N ILE A 249 11.95 44.01 17.62
CA ILE A 249 12.93 44.63 16.71
C ILE A 249 14.32 44.11 17.07
N LEU A 250 14.96 43.38 16.17
CA LEU A 250 16.26 42.74 16.39
C LEU A 250 17.39 43.63 15.87
N ALA A 251 18.09 44.34 16.76
CA ALA A 251 19.26 45.16 16.40
C ALA A 251 20.60 44.51 16.80
N ASN A 252 20.58 43.51 17.69
CA ASN A 252 21.72 42.67 18.03
C ASN A 252 21.24 41.26 18.42
N ALA A 253 22.08 40.24 18.25
CA ALA A 253 21.72 38.84 18.48
C ALA A 253 22.94 38.02 18.95
N PRO A 254 22.75 36.83 19.53
CA PRO A 254 23.86 35.93 19.80
C PRO A 254 24.54 35.46 18.49
N THR A 255 25.87 35.35 18.53
CA THR A 255 26.70 34.90 17.40
C THR A 255 26.99 33.39 17.41
N SER A 256 26.48 32.67 18.41
CA SER A 256 26.48 31.22 18.54
C SER A 256 25.14 30.74 19.14
N GLY A 257 24.84 29.45 19.07
CA GLY A 257 23.55 28.90 19.49
C GLY A 257 22.46 29.04 18.43
N THR A 258 21.24 29.41 18.84
CA THR A 258 20.07 29.48 17.94
C THR A 258 19.30 30.79 18.14
N VAL A 259 18.90 31.41 17.03
CA VAL A 259 17.91 32.49 17.01
C VAL A 259 16.65 31.95 16.33
N THR A 260 15.53 31.91 17.04
CA THR A 260 14.25 31.40 16.53
C THR A 260 13.25 32.53 16.41
N ILE A 261 12.71 32.70 15.21
CA ILE A 261 11.61 33.63 14.94
C ILE A 261 10.30 32.85 15.04
N THR A 262 9.45 33.22 15.99
CA THR A 262 8.16 32.57 16.23
C THR A 262 6.97 33.47 15.82
N GLY A 263 7.23 34.75 15.55
CA GLY A 263 6.22 35.73 15.14
C GLY A 263 6.72 36.70 14.06
N ARG A 264 6.20 37.92 14.04
CA ARG A 264 6.58 39.02 13.14
C ARG A 264 7.66 39.89 13.76
N VAL A 265 8.89 39.76 13.27
CA VAL A 265 10.09 40.43 13.76
C VAL A 265 10.67 41.34 12.68
N ILE A 266 11.21 42.48 13.07
CA ILE A 266 11.85 43.45 12.16
C ILE A 266 13.33 43.57 12.53
N LEU A 267 14.25 43.63 11.57
CA LEU A 267 15.64 44.03 11.85
C LEU A 267 15.73 45.53 12.15
N GLY A 268 16.46 45.87 13.21
CA GLY A 268 16.75 47.24 13.61
C GLY A 268 18.16 47.72 13.25
N ALA A 269 19.04 46.82 12.79
CA ALA A 269 20.41 47.10 12.37
C ALA A 269 20.94 45.97 11.48
N ASP A 270 22.11 46.19 10.85
CA ASP A 270 22.87 45.12 10.20
C ASP A 270 23.31 44.07 11.22
N LEU A 271 23.18 42.80 10.87
CA LEU A 271 23.36 41.68 11.80
C LEU A 271 24.20 40.56 11.18
N ASP A 272 25.24 40.12 11.89
CA ASP A 272 26.01 38.92 11.57
C ASP A 272 25.84 37.90 12.70
N LEU A 273 25.13 36.81 12.39
CA LEU A 273 24.84 35.73 13.33
C LEU A 273 26.03 34.79 13.56
N GLY A 274 27.16 34.97 12.88
CA GLY A 274 28.34 34.14 13.07
C GLY A 274 28.05 32.66 12.82
N THR A 275 28.18 31.83 13.86
CA THR A 275 27.86 30.39 13.83
C THR A 275 26.47 30.06 14.37
N ALA A 276 25.71 31.05 14.83
CA ALA A 276 24.33 30.84 15.27
C ALA A 276 23.43 30.41 14.09
N ARG A 277 22.51 29.50 14.37
CA ARG A 277 21.48 29.05 13.41
C ARG A 277 20.27 29.96 13.51
N LEU A 278 19.74 30.38 12.36
CA LEU A 278 18.46 31.08 12.30
C LEU A 278 17.35 30.06 11.98
N HIS A 279 16.33 30.00 12.82
CA HIS A 279 15.14 29.18 12.59
C HIS A 279 13.89 30.05 12.47
N LEU A 280 13.02 29.75 11.51
CA LEU A 280 11.72 30.41 11.35
C LEU A 280 10.60 29.39 11.42
N GLU A 281 9.66 29.57 12.35
CA GLU A 281 8.44 28.75 12.41
C GLU A 281 7.53 29.03 11.20
N GLU A 282 6.62 28.10 10.88
CA GLU A 282 5.83 28.10 9.63
C GLU A 282 5.05 29.40 9.37
N SER A 283 4.58 30.08 10.42
CA SER A 283 3.83 31.35 10.32
C SER A 283 4.67 32.59 10.65
N ALA A 284 5.96 32.42 10.95
CA ALA A 284 6.85 33.50 11.35
C ALA A 284 7.28 34.36 10.16
N GLU A 285 7.53 35.64 10.42
CA GLU A 285 8.01 36.60 9.43
C GLU A 285 9.17 37.43 9.98
N LEU A 286 10.32 37.42 9.29
CA LEU A 286 11.45 38.31 9.56
C LEU A 286 11.56 39.35 8.45
N ARG A 287 11.39 40.63 8.77
CA ARG A 287 11.52 41.75 7.83
C ARG A 287 12.88 42.43 7.98
N LEU A 288 13.67 42.51 6.91
CA LEU A 288 14.99 43.14 6.98
C LEU A 288 14.95 44.66 6.96
N ALA A 289 13.89 45.27 6.44
CA ALA A 289 13.63 46.72 6.51
C ALA A 289 14.82 47.60 6.07
N GLY A 290 15.56 47.21 5.03
CA GLY A 290 16.72 47.94 4.52
C GLY A 290 18.08 47.51 5.09
N TYR A 291 18.12 46.66 6.13
CA TYR A 291 19.35 46.20 6.77
C TYR A 291 19.94 44.93 6.11
N HIS A 292 21.19 44.62 6.46
CA HIS A 292 21.92 43.43 6.06
C HIS A 292 21.84 42.31 7.10
N LEU A 293 21.50 41.08 6.69
CA LEU A 293 21.54 39.88 7.54
C LEU A 293 22.57 38.87 7.02
N LYS A 294 23.53 38.47 7.86
CA LYS A 294 24.45 37.37 7.57
C LYS A 294 24.20 36.20 8.51
N ALA A 295 23.97 35.01 7.94
CA ALA A 295 23.71 33.79 8.69
C ALA A 295 24.39 32.58 8.04
N GLY A 296 24.96 31.67 8.83
CA GLY A 296 25.53 30.42 8.29
C GLY A 296 24.45 29.47 7.77
N GLU A 297 23.36 29.32 8.52
CA GLU A 297 22.28 28.39 8.23
C GLU A 297 20.94 29.01 8.60
N ILE A 298 19.97 28.93 7.69
CA ILE A 298 18.59 29.39 7.87
C ILE A 298 17.66 28.20 7.61
N ASN A 299 16.84 27.82 8.58
CA ASN A 299 15.95 26.66 8.45
C ASN A 299 14.51 26.99 8.87
N GLY A 300 13.54 26.24 8.34
CA GLY A 300 12.13 26.30 8.72
C GLY A 300 11.27 27.07 7.72
N ALA A 301 9.97 26.79 7.74
CA ALA A 301 9.03 27.18 6.68
C ALA A 301 8.54 28.64 6.71
N GLY A 302 9.04 29.47 7.64
CA GLY A 302 8.65 30.88 7.74
C GLY A 302 9.14 31.76 6.58
N THR A 303 8.80 33.05 6.63
CA THR A 303 9.09 34.02 5.56
C THR A 303 10.14 35.05 5.98
N ILE A 304 11.12 35.32 5.12
CA ILE A 304 12.00 36.49 5.24
C ILE A 304 11.62 37.50 4.15
N ARG A 305 11.21 38.71 4.56
CA ARG A 305 10.97 39.83 3.65
C ARG A 305 12.19 40.73 3.58
N LEU A 306 12.74 40.90 2.37
CA LEU A 306 13.93 41.73 2.18
C LEU A 306 13.62 43.23 2.32
N ASP A 307 12.49 43.71 1.80
CA ASP A 307 12.05 45.13 1.89
C ASP A 307 13.20 46.13 1.62
N ALA A 308 13.90 45.98 0.49
CA ALA A 308 15.12 46.71 0.06
C ALA A 308 16.41 46.43 0.85
N GLY A 309 16.36 45.54 1.85
CA GLY A 309 17.53 45.03 2.57
C GLY A 309 18.32 43.97 1.77
N SER A 310 19.36 43.43 2.42
CA SER A 310 20.20 42.39 1.82
C SER A 310 20.51 41.26 2.78
N MET A 311 20.84 40.07 2.27
CA MET A 311 21.31 38.97 3.13
C MET A 311 22.47 38.18 2.52
N ALA A 312 23.24 37.52 3.38
CA ALA A 312 24.21 36.50 3.02
C ALA A 312 23.94 35.23 3.84
N ALA A 313 23.53 34.15 3.19
CA ALA A 313 23.26 32.87 3.82
C ALA A 313 24.27 31.80 3.36
N GLY A 314 24.74 30.96 4.27
CA GLY A 314 25.49 29.75 3.89
C GLY A 314 24.57 28.76 3.17
N ARG A 315 23.51 28.31 3.86
CA ARG A 315 22.43 27.47 3.33
C ARG A 315 21.07 27.95 3.84
N ILE A 316 20.04 27.79 3.01
CA ILE A 316 18.63 27.96 3.38
C ILE A 316 17.87 26.65 3.16
N SER A 317 17.06 26.25 4.13
CA SER A 317 16.16 25.09 4.06
C SER A 317 14.73 25.53 4.39
N GLU A 318 13.81 25.36 3.45
CA GLU A 318 12.36 25.61 3.52
C GLU A 318 11.89 27.07 3.62
N ALA A 319 12.72 28.00 4.09
CA ALA A 319 12.29 29.38 4.26
C ALA A 319 11.89 30.04 2.91
N SER A 320 10.90 30.92 2.96
CA SER A 320 10.44 31.69 1.80
C SER A 320 11.08 33.07 1.77
N LEU A 321 11.64 33.49 0.63
CA LEU A 321 12.19 34.83 0.45
C LEU A 321 11.22 35.71 -0.34
N ARG A 322 10.83 36.85 0.23
CA ARG A 322 9.85 37.77 -0.35
C ARG A 322 10.32 39.21 -0.46
N GLY A 323 9.68 39.97 -1.34
CA GLY A 323 9.95 41.40 -1.56
C GLY A 323 11.15 41.67 -2.48
N THR A 324 11.57 42.94 -2.54
CA THR A 324 12.73 43.38 -3.33
C THR A 324 13.99 43.42 -2.45
N GLY A 325 15.12 42.99 -2.98
CA GLY A 325 16.41 43.04 -2.28
C GLY A 325 17.45 42.08 -2.84
N HIS A 326 18.60 41.97 -2.17
CA HIS A 326 19.72 41.12 -2.59
C HIS A 326 19.96 39.98 -1.62
N CYS A 327 20.16 38.76 -2.12
CA CYS A 327 20.47 37.60 -1.31
C CYS A 327 21.66 36.84 -1.89
N ARG A 328 22.75 36.75 -1.14
CA ARG A 328 23.93 35.96 -1.47
C ARG A 328 23.84 34.59 -0.81
N ILE A 329 23.96 33.51 -1.60
CA ILE A 329 23.89 32.12 -1.09
C ILE A 329 25.19 31.38 -1.45
N LEU A 330 25.79 30.71 -0.45
CA LEU A 330 27.11 30.09 -0.59
C LEU A 330 27.08 28.58 -0.86
N ALA A 331 25.97 27.90 -0.57
CA ALA A 331 25.80 26.46 -0.74
C ALA A 331 24.41 26.10 -1.27
N ASP A 332 24.24 24.85 -1.69
CA ASP A 332 22.95 24.32 -2.14
C ASP A 332 21.86 24.55 -1.08
N SER A 333 20.72 25.09 -1.55
CA SER A 333 19.61 25.55 -0.71
C SER A 333 18.26 25.21 -1.35
N GLU A 334 17.29 24.83 -0.51
CA GLU A 334 15.90 24.56 -0.90
C GLU A 334 14.99 25.56 -0.20
N LEU A 335 14.23 26.34 -0.94
CA LEU A 335 13.36 27.40 -0.43
C LEU A 335 11.89 27.01 -0.64
N GLY A 336 11.03 27.38 0.32
CA GLY A 336 9.58 27.22 0.20
C GLY A 336 8.97 28.15 -0.85
N GLY A 337 9.60 29.30 -1.10
CA GLY A 337 9.20 30.28 -2.11
C GLY A 337 10.30 31.32 -2.35
N LEU A 338 10.34 31.86 -3.56
CA LEU A 338 11.32 32.88 -3.95
C LEU A 338 10.66 33.90 -4.87
N ASP A 339 10.45 35.11 -4.37
CA ASP A 339 9.83 36.18 -5.15
C ASP A 339 10.72 36.62 -6.33
N PRO A 340 10.11 37.05 -7.47
CA PRO A 340 10.87 37.58 -8.61
C PRO A 340 11.70 38.83 -8.29
N GLY A 341 11.30 39.61 -7.29
CA GLY A 341 12.00 40.82 -6.85
C GLY A 341 13.31 40.57 -6.10
N VAL A 342 13.60 39.32 -5.72
CA VAL A 342 14.82 38.95 -5.00
C VAL A 342 15.97 38.71 -5.98
N ALA A 343 17.00 39.55 -5.96
CA ALA A 343 18.22 39.34 -6.73
C ALA A 343 19.14 38.35 -6.02
N LEU A 344 19.39 37.19 -6.63
CA LEU A 344 20.29 36.17 -6.10
C LEU A 344 21.72 36.35 -6.59
N ASP A 345 22.68 36.30 -5.67
CA ASP A 345 24.11 36.23 -5.95
C ASP A 345 24.68 34.87 -5.49
N LEU A 346 25.23 34.10 -6.43
CA LEU A 346 25.92 32.84 -6.16
C LEU A 346 27.39 33.07 -6.48
N PRO A 347 28.28 33.29 -5.50
CA PRO A 347 29.69 33.61 -5.78
C PRO A 347 30.52 32.37 -6.19
N GLY A 348 30.05 31.17 -5.86
CA GLY A 348 30.66 29.90 -6.22
C GLY A 348 29.62 28.88 -6.70
N PRO A 349 30.02 27.63 -6.97
CA PRO A 349 29.09 26.58 -7.39
C PRO A 349 28.05 26.29 -6.30
N ALA A 350 26.78 26.52 -6.62
CA ALA A 350 25.65 26.32 -5.70
C ALA A 350 24.33 26.28 -6.51
N THR A 351 23.32 25.61 -5.97
CA THR A 351 21.97 25.53 -6.52
C THR A 351 20.94 25.96 -5.49
N VAL A 352 20.12 26.94 -5.86
CA VAL A 352 18.96 27.41 -5.10
C VAL A 352 17.70 26.93 -5.81
N ARG A 353 16.90 26.13 -5.11
CA ARG A 353 15.68 25.53 -5.65
C ARG A 353 14.46 26.13 -4.95
N SER A 354 13.49 26.58 -5.73
CA SER A 354 12.15 26.90 -5.22
C SER A 354 11.09 26.45 -6.23
N PRO A 355 9.83 26.24 -5.83
CA PRO A 355 8.81 25.66 -6.69
C PRO A 355 8.60 26.41 -8.03
N GLN A 356 8.77 27.73 -8.07
CA GLN A 356 8.54 28.55 -9.27
C GLN A 356 9.84 29.05 -9.92
N ARG A 357 10.91 29.21 -9.15
CA ARG A 357 12.17 29.82 -9.60
C ARG A 357 13.37 29.10 -9.01
N SER A 358 14.29 28.66 -9.86
CA SER A 358 15.55 28.05 -9.44
C SER A 358 16.72 28.81 -10.04
N CYS A 359 17.82 28.91 -9.31
CA CYS A 359 19.05 29.55 -9.74
C CYS A 359 20.23 28.62 -9.44
N ALA A 360 21.12 28.38 -10.40
CA ALA A 360 22.26 27.50 -10.22
C ALA A 360 23.51 28.13 -10.83
N ARG A 361 24.61 28.16 -10.07
CA ARG A 361 25.93 28.38 -10.64
C ARG A 361 26.64 27.05 -10.74
N ILE A 362 27.03 26.68 -11.94
CA ILE A 362 27.67 25.40 -12.23
C ILE A 362 29.09 25.66 -12.70
N ALA A 363 30.06 25.04 -12.03
CA ALA A 363 31.42 24.95 -12.56
C ALA A 363 31.45 23.89 -13.66
N ALA A 364 31.88 24.29 -14.85
CA ALA A 364 32.01 23.35 -15.95
C ALA A 364 33.27 22.49 -15.69
N ARG A 365 33.09 21.17 -15.56
CA ARG A 365 34.17 20.20 -15.23
C ARG A 365 34.07 18.97 -16.13
N SER A 366 35.15 18.20 -16.23
CA SER A 366 35.14 16.84 -16.81
C SER A 366 34.55 15.85 -15.78
N PRO A 367 33.69 14.89 -16.19
CA PRO A 367 33.20 14.61 -17.55
C PRO A 367 32.22 15.67 -18.06
N LEU A 368 32.15 15.82 -19.39
CA LEU A 368 31.45 16.89 -20.11
C LEU A 368 29.93 16.87 -20.00
N VAL A 369 29.34 16.09 -19.08
CA VAL A 369 27.89 15.98 -18.89
C VAL A 369 27.56 16.36 -17.46
N THR A 370 26.82 17.46 -17.29
CA THR A 370 26.30 17.89 -16.00
C THR A 370 24.78 17.84 -16.03
N VAL A 371 24.20 17.07 -15.10
CA VAL A 371 22.75 17.03 -14.88
C VAL A 371 22.41 18.03 -13.78
N LEU A 372 21.60 19.02 -14.12
CA LEU A 372 20.96 19.92 -13.16
C LEU A 372 19.50 19.50 -13.01
N GLU A 373 19.18 18.80 -11.94
CA GLU A 373 17.78 18.62 -11.56
C GLU A 373 17.16 19.97 -11.21
N LEU A 374 15.88 20.16 -11.46
CA LEU A 374 15.07 21.33 -11.09
C LEU A 374 13.77 20.83 -10.46
N PRO A 375 13.09 21.63 -9.61
CA PRO A 375 11.73 21.31 -9.20
C PRO A 375 10.85 21.09 -10.43
N GLY A 376 10.02 20.04 -10.40
CA GLY A 376 9.05 19.80 -11.46
C GLY A 376 7.98 20.88 -11.54
N PRO A 377 7.28 21.00 -12.67
CA PRO A 377 6.18 21.96 -12.80
C PRO A 377 5.05 21.65 -11.83
N ARG A 378 4.42 22.70 -11.29
CA ARG A 378 3.22 22.60 -10.44
C ARG A 378 2.03 23.30 -11.10
N GLY A 379 0.84 22.71 -10.95
CA GLY A 379 -0.40 23.28 -11.47
C GLY A 379 -0.38 23.46 -12.98
N ALA A 380 -0.73 24.67 -13.45
CA ALA A 380 -0.78 25.00 -14.88
C ALA A 380 0.59 25.34 -15.51
N ALA A 381 1.67 25.34 -14.73
CA ALA A 381 2.99 25.64 -15.25
C ALA A 381 3.49 24.50 -16.14
N THR A 382 3.87 24.81 -17.37
CA THR A 382 4.41 23.80 -18.31
C THR A 382 5.59 24.31 -19.13
N THR A 383 5.84 25.63 -19.13
CA THR A 383 6.95 26.24 -19.84
C THR A 383 8.06 26.61 -18.85
N LEU A 384 9.28 26.19 -19.16
CA LEU A 384 10.48 26.53 -18.41
C LEU A 384 11.20 27.69 -19.12
N ASN A 385 11.17 28.87 -18.52
CA ASN A 385 11.91 30.03 -19.00
C ASN A 385 13.31 30.00 -18.40
N LEU A 386 14.31 29.84 -19.25
CA LEU A 386 15.70 29.76 -18.86
C LEU A 386 16.41 31.04 -19.27
N SER A 387 17.28 31.54 -18.39
CA SER A 387 18.27 32.56 -18.68
C SER A 387 19.63 32.05 -18.23
N MET A 388 20.64 32.17 -19.08
CA MET A 388 21.99 31.68 -18.79
C MET A 388 23.03 32.76 -19.10
N SER A 389 24.08 32.84 -18.27
CA SER A 389 25.20 33.77 -18.45
C SER A 389 26.50 33.18 -17.90
N GLY A 390 27.66 33.60 -18.43
CA GLY A 390 28.99 33.16 -17.97
C GLY A 390 29.90 32.67 -19.10
N THR A 391 31.10 32.20 -18.75
CA THR A 391 32.08 31.67 -19.69
C THR A 391 31.87 30.16 -19.84
N GLY A 392 31.30 29.74 -20.97
CA GLY A 392 30.88 28.35 -21.19
C GLY A 392 30.84 27.98 -22.67
N ALA A 393 31.83 28.45 -23.45
CA ALA A 393 31.85 28.32 -24.90
C ALA A 393 31.53 26.90 -25.37
N ALA A 394 30.50 26.79 -26.21
CA ALA A 394 30.08 25.58 -26.92
C ALA A 394 29.41 24.46 -26.09
N LEU A 395 28.80 24.76 -24.94
CA LEU A 395 27.92 23.80 -24.26
C LEU A 395 26.57 23.67 -24.98
N GLY A 396 26.16 22.44 -25.30
CA GLY A 396 24.80 22.08 -25.68
C GLY A 396 23.90 21.91 -24.46
N LEU A 397 22.60 22.08 -24.67
CA LEU A 397 21.58 22.03 -23.63
C LEU A 397 20.44 21.08 -24.00
N VAL A 398 20.05 20.25 -23.05
CA VAL A 398 18.87 19.38 -23.14
C VAL A 398 18.00 19.67 -21.93
N ALA A 399 16.70 19.87 -22.16
CA ALA A 399 15.71 19.88 -21.08
C ALA A 399 15.07 18.51 -20.97
N TRP A 400 14.86 18.05 -19.74
CA TRP A 400 14.31 16.72 -19.49
C TRP A 400 13.18 16.74 -18.46
N ARG A 401 12.32 15.73 -18.56
CA ARG A 401 11.26 15.35 -17.63
C ARG A 401 11.46 13.87 -17.31
N ALA A 402 11.24 13.49 -16.06
CA ALA A 402 11.29 12.08 -15.67
C ALA A 402 10.20 11.74 -14.65
N ASP A 403 9.72 10.51 -14.71
CA ASP A 403 8.89 9.95 -13.65
C ASP A 403 9.75 9.46 -12.48
N ARG A 404 9.10 9.07 -11.39
CA ARG A 404 9.76 8.55 -10.20
C ARG A 404 10.49 7.22 -10.45
N GLN A 405 10.09 6.49 -11.49
CA GLN A 405 10.70 5.23 -11.92
C GLN A 405 11.97 5.43 -12.76
N GLY A 406 12.30 6.68 -13.10
CA GLY A 406 13.46 6.98 -13.93
C GLY A 406 13.24 6.66 -15.40
N ARG A 407 12.01 6.81 -15.92
CA ARG A 407 11.76 6.92 -17.37
C ARG A 407 11.98 8.37 -17.79
N TRP A 408 12.98 8.58 -18.65
CA TRP A 408 13.45 9.91 -19.04
C TRP A 408 12.89 10.29 -20.40
N PHE A 409 12.35 11.50 -20.47
CA PHE A 409 11.96 12.16 -21.70
C PHE A 409 12.75 13.46 -21.80
N GLN A 410 13.27 13.75 -22.98
CA GLN A 410 14.20 14.84 -23.18
C GLN A 410 14.01 15.51 -24.52
N ARG A 411 14.35 16.80 -24.61
CA ARG A 411 14.42 17.53 -25.87
C ARG A 411 15.67 18.39 -25.89
N SER A 412 16.36 18.40 -27.03
CA SER A 412 17.47 19.32 -27.24
C SER A 412 16.95 20.75 -27.39
N VAL A 413 17.67 21.69 -26.78
CA VAL A 413 17.46 23.12 -26.98
C VAL A 413 18.34 23.55 -28.14
N ALA A 414 17.78 24.30 -29.09
CA ALA A 414 18.52 24.70 -30.28
C ALA A 414 19.63 25.70 -29.93
N GLY A 415 20.83 25.46 -30.49
CA GLY A 415 22.02 26.28 -30.31
C GLY A 415 22.97 25.78 -29.21
N THR A 416 24.10 26.45 -29.09
CA THR A 416 25.07 26.25 -28.00
C THR A 416 25.21 27.53 -27.19
N LEU A 417 25.69 27.39 -25.96
CA LEU A 417 26.01 28.53 -25.11
C LEU A 417 27.15 29.34 -25.74
N GLY A 418 26.92 30.64 -25.89
CA GLY A 418 27.95 31.62 -26.24
C GLY A 418 28.41 32.42 -25.02
N ASP A 419 29.32 33.37 -25.23
CA ASP A 419 29.86 34.22 -24.16
C ASP A 419 28.91 35.37 -23.74
N ARG A 420 27.78 35.52 -24.42
CA ARG A 420 26.75 36.53 -24.12
C ARG A 420 25.56 35.88 -23.40
N PRO A 421 24.85 36.61 -22.52
CA PRO A 421 23.62 36.11 -21.93
C PRO A 421 22.59 35.68 -22.98
N GLN A 422 21.96 34.52 -22.76
CA GLN A 422 20.96 33.92 -23.64
C GLN A 422 19.76 33.45 -22.84
N SER A 423 18.58 33.47 -23.45
CA SER A 423 17.34 33.02 -22.81
C SER A 423 16.49 32.15 -23.75
N TRP A 424 15.74 31.20 -23.18
CA TRP A 424 14.87 30.28 -23.90
C TRP A 424 13.55 30.08 -23.15
N GLY A 425 12.45 29.96 -23.88
CA GLY A 425 11.19 29.41 -23.35
C GLY A 425 11.03 27.98 -23.85
N ILE A 426 11.10 27.00 -22.94
CA ILE A 426 11.06 25.58 -23.29
C ILE A 426 9.76 24.98 -22.80
N ASP A 427 8.88 24.64 -23.73
CA ASP A 427 7.67 23.91 -23.40
C ASP A 427 8.00 22.45 -23.05
N LEU A 428 7.56 22.05 -21.86
CA LEU A 428 7.66 20.71 -21.27
C LEU A 428 6.28 20.19 -20.87
N GLY A 429 5.20 20.78 -21.39
CA GLY A 429 3.81 20.34 -21.19
C GLY A 429 3.46 19.05 -21.92
N GLY A 430 2.24 18.56 -21.72
CA GLY A 430 1.75 17.30 -22.33
C GLY A 430 1.80 17.27 -23.85
N ASP A 431 1.62 18.43 -24.50
CA ASP A 431 1.63 18.58 -25.96
C ASP A 431 3.02 18.90 -26.53
N ALA A 432 4.04 18.99 -25.68
CA ALA A 432 5.42 19.24 -26.12
C ALA A 432 6.01 18.05 -26.88
N SER A 433 7.07 18.28 -27.65
CA SER A 433 7.79 17.23 -28.37
C SER A 433 9.04 16.79 -27.62
N LEU A 434 8.88 15.88 -26.65
CA LEU A 434 10.01 15.24 -25.96
C LEU A 434 10.22 13.81 -26.50
N GLN A 435 11.48 13.39 -26.56
CA GLN A 435 11.91 12.07 -26.97
C GLN A 435 12.29 11.24 -25.75
N ALA A 436 11.90 9.97 -25.75
CA ALA A 436 12.36 9.02 -24.75
C ALA A 436 13.89 8.82 -24.81
N SER A 437 14.51 8.59 -23.65
CA SER A 437 15.90 8.17 -23.52
C SER A 437 15.97 6.78 -22.89
N GLY A 438 16.54 5.81 -23.60
CA GLY A 438 16.65 4.41 -23.14
C GLY A 438 15.39 3.54 -23.32
N HIS A 439 14.31 4.07 -23.91
CA HIS A 439 13.08 3.32 -24.22
C HIS A 439 12.36 3.91 -25.45
N LEU A 440 11.26 3.27 -25.91
CA LEU A 440 10.51 3.69 -27.11
C LEU A 440 9.11 4.27 -26.82
N ALA A 441 8.78 4.49 -25.54
CA ALA A 441 7.55 5.21 -25.17
C ALA A 441 7.52 6.64 -25.77
N ALA A 442 6.32 7.12 -26.13
CA ALA A 442 6.12 8.48 -26.61
C ALA A 442 5.73 9.44 -25.48
N TRP A 443 6.15 10.69 -25.60
CA TRP A 443 5.67 11.78 -24.76
C TRP A 443 4.23 12.15 -25.14
N ASN A 444 3.38 12.32 -24.13
CA ASN A 444 1.98 12.72 -24.24
C ASN A 444 1.50 13.27 -22.88
N PRO A 445 0.26 13.79 -22.77
CA PRO A 445 -0.30 14.26 -21.51
C PRO A 445 -0.26 13.25 -20.34
N ALA A 446 -0.45 11.96 -20.58
CA ALA A 446 -0.34 10.94 -19.53
C ALA A 446 1.10 10.80 -19.00
N ALA A 447 2.09 10.70 -19.89
CA ALA A 447 3.50 10.65 -19.52
C ALA A 447 3.91 11.92 -18.75
N ALA A 448 3.44 13.09 -19.20
CA ALA A 448 3.68 14.36 -18.53
C ALA A 448 3.07 14.40 -17.13
N ALA A 449 1.86 13.86 -16.93
CA ALA A 449 1.19 13.79 -15.64
C ALA A 449 1.95 12.92 -14.62
N THR A 450 2.62 11.86 -15.09
CA THR A 450 3.44 11.00 -14.22
C THR A 450 4.87 11.50 -13.99
N CYS A 451 5.34 12.46 -14.81
CA CYS A 451 6.70 13.00 -14.73
C CYS A 451 6.79 14.17 -13.74
N GLY A 452 6.93 13.86 -12.45
CA GLY A 452 7.10 14.87 -11.39
C GLY A 452 8.49 15.53 -11.34
N ARG A 453 9.50 14.97 -12.02
CA ARG A 453 10.87 15.49 -12.04
C ARG A 453 11.16 16.21 -13.35
N ALA A 454 12.02 17.22 -13.28
CA ALA A 454 12.47 17.98 -14.43
C ALA A 454 13.91 18.43 -14.26
N GLY A 455 14.54 18.87 -15.34
CA GLY A 455 15.86 19.48 -15.23
C GLY A 455 16.50 19.78 -16.56
N LEU A 456 17.79 20.08 -16.48
CA LEU A 456 18.66 20.35 -17.61
C LEU A 456 19.81 19.35 -17.64
N LEU A 457 20.30 19.07 -18.84
CA LEU A 457 21.54 18.36 -19.08
C LEU A 457 22.40 19.28 -19.96
N LEU A 458 23.56 19.64 -19.44
CA LEU A 458 24.58 20.43 -20.12
C LEU A 458 25.62 19.47 -20.66
N TYR A 459 25.93 19.57 -21.95
CA TYR A 459 26.94 18.71 -22.58
C TYR A 459 27.92 19.50 -23.43
N GLY A 460 29.17 19.07 -23.55
CA GLY A 460 30.18 19.74 -24.39
C GLY A 460 31.04 18.75 -25.18
N SER A 461 31.75 19.24 -26.19
CA SER A 461 32.69 18.44 -27.02
C SER A 461 34.17 18.59 -26.62
N GLY A 462 34.50 19.46 -25.66
CA GLY A 462 35.85 19.66 -25.10
C GLY A 462 35.78 20.19 -23.65
N PRO A 463 36.87 20.13 -22.86
CA PRO A 463 36.89 20.53 -21.45
C PRO A 463 36.48 22.00 -21.31
N PRO A 464 35.30 22.30 -20.73
CA PRO A 464 34.86 23.67 -20.58
C PRO A 464 35.68 24.35 -19.48
N SER A 465 36.14 25.57 -19.74
CA SER A 465 36.77 26.42 -18.74
C SER A 465 35.80 27.54 -18.34
N GLY A 466 35.29 27.52 -17.10
CA GLY A 466 34.47 28.60 -16.58
C GLY A 466 33.29 28.15 -15.70
N SER A 467 32.42 29.11 -15.40
CA SER A 467 31.18 28.89 -14.65
C SER A 467 29.99 29.46 -15.40
N VAL A 468 28.88 28.73 -15.38
CA VAL A 468 27.61 29.16 -15.97
C VAL A 468 26.62 29.42 -14.85
N LEU A 469 26.03 30.61 -14.84
CA LEU A 469 24.87 30.95 -14.02
C LEU A 469 23.61 30.67 -14.83
N ILE A 470 22.68 29.93 -14.23
CA ILE A 470 21.42 29.48 -14.82
C ILE A 470 20.30 29.96 -13.91
N GLU A 471 19.34 30.67 -14.48
CA GLU A 471 18.09 31.00 -13.85
C GLU A 471 16.96 30.31 -14.61
N ALA A 472 16.07 29.63 -13.88
CA ALA A 472 15.00 28.81 -14.42
C ALA A 472 13.68 29.17 -13.74
N VAL A 473 12.72 29.66 -14.50
CA VAL A 473 11.41 30.10 -14.01
C VAL A 473 10.29 29.34 -14.71
N TRP A 474 9.46 28.65 -13.92
CA TRP A 474 8.25 28.00 -14.43
C TRP A 474 7.15 29.03 -14.66
N SER A 475 6.56 29.00 -15.85
CA SER A 475 5.37 29.80 -16.18
C SER A 475 4.24 28.92 -16.72
N ALA A 476 3.02 29.44 -16.61
CA ALA A 476 1.87 28.87 -17.31
C ALA A 476 2.21 28.73 -18.80
N GLY A 477 2.02 27.53 -19.35
CA GLY A 477 2.14 27.35 -20.78
C GLY A 477 0.92 27.87 -21.52
N ARG A 478 1.04 27.96 -22.85
CA ARG A 478 -0.09 28.26 -23.71
C ARG A 478 -0.99 27.02 -23.78
N THR A 479 -2.18 27.11 -23.21
CA THR A 479 -3.25 26.15 -23.45
C THR A 479 -3.84 26.42 -24.83
N ALA A 480 -3.41 25.67 -25.84
CA ALA A 480 -4.21 25.48 -27.03
C ALA A 480 -5.15 24.31 -26.77
N THR A 481 -6.43 24.41 -27.15
CA THR A 481 -7.32 23.25 -27.20
C THR A 481 -7.16 22.65 -28.59
N PRO A 482 -6.32 21.61 -28.78
CA PRO A 482 -6.17 21.01 -30.10
C PRO A 482 -7.51 20.44 -30.58
N PRO A 483 -7.77 20.41 -31.90
CA PRO A 483 -8.95 19.76 -32.43
C PRO A 483 -8.93 18.27 -32.06
N VAL A 484 -10.06 17.74 -31.62
CA VAL A 484 -10.17 16.32 -31.26
C VAL A 484 -10.08 15.43 -32.50
N ARG A 485 -9.25 14.39 -32.46
CA ARG A 485 -9.03 13.46 -33.58
C ARG A 485 -8.75 12.05 -33.09
N LEU A 486 -9.09 11.10 -33.96
CA LEU A 486 -8.69 9.70 -33.87
C LEU A 486 -7.61 9.45 -34.93
N LEU A 487 -6.39 9.18 -34.49
CA LEU A 487 -5.21 8.97 -35.32
C LEU A 487 -4.77 7.51 -35.27
N ASP A 488 -3.93 7.09 -36.22
CA ASP A 488 -3.30 5.76 -36.24
C ASP A 488 -4.31 4.60 -36.10
N LEU A 489 -5.50 4.76 -36.71
CA LEU A 489 -6.58 3.79 -36.63
C LEU A 489 -6.20 2.48 -37.34
N VAL A 490 -6.17 1.39 -36.58
CA VAL A 490 -5.93 0.02 -37.06
C VAL A 490 -7.25 -0.78 -36.90
N PRO A 491 -8.00 -1.05 -37.98
CA PRO A 491 -9.38 -1.56 -37.93
C PRO A 491 -9.54 -3.04 -37.55
N GLY A 492 -8.46 -3.79 -37.30
CA GLY A 492 -8.50 -5.23 -37.05
C GLY A 492 -8.74 -6.07 -38.33
N PRO A 493 -8.89 -7.41 -38.21
CA PRO A 493 -9.11 -8.29 -39.35
C PRO A 493 -10.52 -8.13 -39.95
N SER A 494 -10.65 -8.23 -41.28
CA SER A 494 -11.95 -8.15 -42.00
C SER A 494 -12.68 -9.50 -42.10
N ALA A 495 -12.00 -10.61 -41.84
CA ALA A 495 -12.56 -11.95 -41.83
C ALA A 495 -12.02 -12.73 -40.63
N VAL A 496 -12.91 -13.41 -39.89
CA VAL A 496 -12.58 -14.13 -38.65
C VAL A 496 -13.43 -15.38 -38.49
N SER A 497 -13.00 -16.28 -37.61
CA SER A 497 -13.89 -17.30 -37.04
C SER A 497 -14.73 -16.70 -35.90
N THR A 498 -15.94 -17.20 -35.69
CA THR A 498 -16.69 -16.94 -34.46
C THR A 498 -15.82 -17.27 -33.24
N GLY A 499 -15.88 -16.41 -32.24
CA GLY A 499 -15.03 -16.52 -31.06
C GLY A 499 -13.58 -16.07 -31.24
N GLN A 500 -13.10 -15.71 -32.43
CA GLN A 500 -11.76 -15.13 -32.57
C GLN A 500 -11.71 -13.67 -32.07
N ARG A 501 -10.72 -13.33 -31.25
CA ARG A 501 -10.51 -11.95 -30.77
C ARG A 501 -10.23 -11.01 -31.93
N CYS A 502 -11.06 -9.98 -32.05
CA CYS A 502 -10.82 -8.81 -32.88
C CYS A 502 -10.34 -7.68 -31.98
N MET A 503 -9.28 -6.97 -32.40
CA MET A 503 -8.76 -5.81 -31.68
C MET A 503 -8.56 -4.65 -32.64
N ILE A 504 -9.17 -3.53 -32.29
CA ILE A 504 -9.04 -2.24 -32.98
C ILE A 504 -8.15 -1.37 -32.10
N ARG A 505 -7.22 -0.63 -32.73
CA ARG A 505 -6.36 0.34 -32.03
C ARG A 505 -6.48 1.71 -32.65
N VAL A 506 -6.37 2.73 -31.83
CA VAL A 506 -6.44 4.13 -32.24
C VAL A 506 -5.69 4.99 -31.24
N ARG A 507 -5.11 6.10 -31.68
CA ARG A 507 -4.54 7.10 -30.79
C ARG A 507 -5.46 8.32 -30.71
N PRO A 508 -6.01 8.66 -29.53
CA PRO A 508 -6.72 9.91 -29.37
C PRO A 508 -5.77 11.10 -29.38
N GLU A 509 -6.22 12.20 -29.97
CA GLU A 509 -5.56 13.49 -29.88
C GLU A 509 -6.60 14.55 -29.47
N PRO A 510 -6.43 15.25 -28.34
CA PRO A 510 -5.38 15.06 -27.33
C PRO A 510 -5.50 13.69 -26.64
N PHE A 511 -4.38 13.17 -26.13
CA PHE A 511 -4.38 11.94 -25.31
C PHE A 511 -4.79 12.29 -23.87
N PRO A 512 -5.62 11.49 -23.18
CA PRO A 512 -6.05 11.79 -21.81
C PRO A 512 -4.87 11.75 -20.83
N ALA A 513 -4.87 12.63 -19.83
CA ALA A 513 -3.83 12.65 -18.80
C ALA A 513 -4.03 11.54 -17.76
N ARG A 514 -5.28 11.14 -17.51
CA ARG A 514 -5.69 10.00 -16.66
C ARG A 514 -6.42 8.96 -17.52
N PRO A 515 -5.71 7.97 -18.08
CA PRO A 515 -6.29 7.06 -19.08
C PRO A 515 -7.36 6.09 -18.54
N LEU A 516 -7.51 5.97 -17.22
CA LEU A 516 -8.61 5.23 -16.59
C LEU A 516 -9.92 6.05 -16.52
N ASP A 517 -9.82 7.38 -16.54
CA ASP A 517 -10.97 8.27 -16.37
C ASP A 517 -11.73 8.43 -17.69
N ALA A 518 -12.88 7.74 -17.79
CA ALA A 518 -13.78 7.86 -18.93
C ALA A 518 -14.36 9.28 -19.10
N GLY A 519 -14.33 10.11 -18.05
CA GLY A 519 -14.71 11.52 -18.13
C GLY A 519 -13.68 12.39 -18.85
N GLU A 520 -12.39 11.98 -18.87
CA GLU A 520 -11.37 12.62 -19.69
C GLU A 520 -11.42 12.14 -21.14
N PHE A 521 -11.52 10.82 -21.33
CA PHE A 521 -11.66 10.22 -22.64
C PHE A 521 -12.37 8.88 -22.57
N ALA A 522 -13.46 8.72 -23.33
CA ALA A 522 -14.12 7.45 -23.54
C ALA A 522 -14.06 7.07 -25.02
N LEU A 523 -13.70 5.81 -25.26
CA LEU A 523 -13.77 5.17 -26.56
C LEU A 523 -14.79 4.03 -26.47
N GLU A 524 -15.64 3.88 -27.47
CA GLU A 524 -16.62 2.81 -27.57
C GLU A 524 -16.68 2.26 -28.99
N LEU A 525 -16.74 0.94 -29.12
CA LEU A 525 -17.09 0.25 -30.35
C LEU A 525 -18.54 -0.19 -30.28
N VAL A 526 -19.34 0.22 -31.26
CA VAL A 526 -20.67 -0.32 -31.51
C VAL A 526 -20.56 -1.38 -32.60
N VAL A 527 -21.01 -2.59 -32.30
CA VAL A 527 -21.05 -3.70 -33.26
C VAL A 527 -22.50 -4.09 -33.50
N THR A 528 -22.94 -3.96 -34.75
CA THR A 528 -24.24 -4.48 -35.20
C THR A 528 -24.03 -5.84 -35.85
N ALA A 529 -24.59 -6.86 -35.23
CA ALA A 529 -24.52 -8.25 -35.66
C ALA A 529 -25.46 -8.53 -36.86
N PRO A 530 -25.29 -9.66 -37.57
CA PRO A 530 -26.08 -10.03 -38.75
C PRO A 530 -27.61 -10.03 -38.56
N ASP A 531 -28.07 -10.34 -37.35
CA ASP A 531 -29.49 -10.36 -36.94
C ASP A 531 -30.05 -8.96 -36.62
N GLY A 532 -29.22 -7.91 -36.70
CA GLY A 532 -29.57 -6.54 -36.36
C GLY A 532 -29.31 -6.17 -34.89
N THR A 533 -28.94 -7.12 -34.03
CA THR A 533 -28.64 -6.86 -32.62
C THR A 533 -27.39 -6.00 -32.50
N SER A 534 -27.43 -4.94 -31.68
CA SER A 534 -26.27 -4.05 -31.47
C SER A 534 -25.71 -4.18 -30.06
N SER A 535 -24.38 -4.34 -29.96
CA SER A 535 -23.63 -4.42 -28.70
C SER A 535 -22.58 -3.32 -28.62
N ARG A 536 -22.23 -2.90 -27.39
CA ARG A 536 -21.22 -1.88 -27.11
C ARG A 536 -20.05 -2.45 -26.35
N TYR A 537 -18.84 -2.07 -26.74
CA TYR A 537 -17.59 -2.48 -26.10
C TYR A 537 -16.77 -1.24 -25.78
N ALA A 538 -16.43 -1.07 -24.50
CA ALA A 538 -15.60 0.02 -24.04
C ALA A 538 -14.15 -0.17 -24.51
N GLY A 539 -13.49 0.94 -24.83
CA GLY A 539 -12.05 0.99 -25.07
C GLY A 539 -11.24 1.24 -23.81
N PHE A 540 -9.98 0.82 -23.86
CA PHE A 540 -9.02 0.86 -22.77
C PHE A 540 -7.66 1.36 -23.27
N ALA A 541 -6.89 1.98 -22.36
CA ALA A 541 -5.52 2.41 -22.65
C ALA A 541 -4.59 1.19 -22.81
N ASP A 542 -3.74 1.21 -23.84
CA ASP A 542 -2.82 0.13 -24.16
C ASP A 542 -1.45 0.70 -24.56
N GLN A 543 -0.39 -0.07 -24.27
CA GLN A 543 0.97 0.24 -24.70
C GLN A 543 1.71 -1.08 -24.95
N PRO A 544 2.44 -1.22 -26.07
CA PRO A 544 3.31 -2.38 -26.25
C PRO A 544 4.50 -2.33 -25.29
N TYR A 545 4.89 -3.49 -24.76
CA TYR A 545 6.06 -3.66 -23.92
C TYR A 545 6.99 -4.74 -24.47
N ARG A 546 8.28 -4.53 -24.26
CA ARG A 546 9.31 -5.55 -24.39
C ARG A 546 9.67 -6.02 -22.99
N ARG A 547 9.62 -7.34 -22.77
CA ARG A 547 10.09 -7.98 -21.54
C ARG A 547 11.55 -8.39 -21.67
N ILE A 548 12.32 -8.16 -20.62
CA ILE A 548 13.72 -8.56 -20.49
C ILE A 548 13.83 -9.43 -19.25
N ASP A 549 14.38 -10.63 -19.42
CA ASP A 549 14.67 -11.53 -18.32
C ASP A 549 16.11 -11.32 -17.84
N ARG A 550 16.29 -10.86 -16.60
CA ARG A 550 17.60 -10.68 -15.97
C ARG A 550 18.06 -11.95 -15.23
N GLY A 551 17.22 -12.99 -15.17
CA GLY A 551 17.46 -14.22 -14.42
C GLY A 551 17.04 -14.16 -12.95
N ASP A 552 16.98 -12.98 -12.35
CA ASP A 552 16.52 -12.74 -10.98
C ASP A 552 15.28 -11.83 -10.90
N ARG A 553 14.98 -11.07 -11.96
CA ARG A 553 13.76 -10.29 -12.12
C ARG A 553 13.36 -10.11 -13.59
N GLU A 554 12.09 -9.84 -13.83
CA GLU A 554 11.60 -9.32 -15.10
C GLU A 554 11.73 -7.79 -15.14
N ILE A 555 12.10 -7.25 -16.31
CA ILE A 555 12.04 -5.82 -16.60
C ILE A 555 11.14 -5.60 -17.80
N LEU A 556 10.08 -4.79 -17.62
CA LEU A 556 9.18 -4.37 -18.69
C LEU A 556 9.56 -2.97 -19.16
N VAL A 557 9.89 -2.84 -20.44
CA VAL A 557 10.25 -1.56 -21.07
C VAL A 557 9.22 -1.22 -22.14
N GLY A 558 8.68 0.01 -22.10
CA GLY A 558 7.72 0.47 -23.11
C GLY A 558 8.34 0.47 -24.51
N ASP A 559 7.70 -0.25 -25.44
CA ASP A 559 8.20 -0.59 -26.78
C ASP A 559 7.36 0.05 -27.89
N GLY A 560 6.87 1.27 -27.63
CA GLY A 560 6.08 2.02 -28.60
C GLY A 560 5.15 3.04 -27.97
N ARG A 561 4.38 3.70 -28.83
CA ARG A 561 3.45 4.77 -28.43
C ARG A 561 2.24 4.19 -27.69
N PRO A 562 1.79 4.80 -26.59
CA PRO A 562 0.50 4.51 -26.00
C PRO A 562 -0.64 4.77 -26.99
N CYS A 563 -1.68 3.95 -26.92
CA CYS A 563 -2.89 4.04 -27.73
C CYS A 563 -4.10 3.66 -26.88
N PHE A 564 -5.29 3.73 -27.46
CA PHE A 564 -6.47 3.06 -26.96
C PHE A 564 -6.82 1.89 -27.85
N ALA A 565 -7.29 0.81 -27.24
CA ALA A 565 -7.74 -0.38 -27.94
C ALA A 565 -9.18 -0.71 -27.55
N VAL A 566 -9.90 -1.40 -28.45
CA VAL A 566 -11.19 -2.03 -28.16
C VAL A 566 -11.11 -3.49 -28.60
N ARG A 567 -11.56 -4.41 -27.75
CA ARG A 567 -11.59 -5.85 -28.03
C ARG A 567 -13.03 -6.35 -28.11
N TRP A 568 -13.28 -7.23 -29.07
CA TRP A 568 -14.56 -7.92 -29.18
C TRP A 568 -14.41 -9.28 -29.90
N ARG A 569 -15.43 -10.14 -29.81
CA ARG A 569 -15.50 -11.44 -30.50
C ARG A 569 -16.88 -11.60 -31.14
N ALA A 570 -16.92 -12.07 -32.39
CA ALA A 570 -18.18 -12.38 -33.05
C ALA A 570 -18.80 -13.65 -32.45
N ARG A 571 -20.07 -13.58 -32.02
CA ARG A 571 -20.81 -14.70 -31.42
C ARG A 571 -21.60 -15.54 -32.41
N GLN A 572 -21.83 -15.03 -33.62
CA GLN A 572 -22.58 -15.72 -34.67
C GLN A 572 -21.91 -15.51 -36.02
N PRO A 573 -22.09 -16.42 -36.99
CA PRO A 573 -21.57 -16.22 -38.34
C PRO A 573 -22.34 -15.11 -39.08
N GLY A 574 -21.67 -14.45 -40.03
CA GLY A 574 -22.22 -13.41 -40.89
C GLY A 574 -21.46 -12.08 -40.83
N VAL A 575 -22.01 -11.07 -41.52
CA VAL A 575 -21.42 -9.73 -41.62
C VAL A 575 -21.78 -8.86 -40.41
N HIS A 576 -20.77 -8.40 -39.69
CA HIS A 576 -20.90 -7.47 -38.57
C HIS A 576 -20.47 -6.07 -39.01
N ARG A 577 -21.28 -5.06 -38.70
CA ARG A 577 -20.97 -3.65 -38.97
C ARG A 577 -20.41 -3.00 -37.70
N LEU A 578 -19.33 -2.23 -37.87
CA LEU A 578 -18.55 -1.71 -36.76
C LEU A 578 -18.46 -0.18 -36.86
N LYS A 579 -18.77 0.49 -35.75
CA LYS A 579 -18.66 1.94 -35.62
C LYS A 579 -17.94 2.32 -34.34
N LEU A 580 -16.91 3.13 -34.45
CA LEU A 580 -16.15 3.67 -33.33
C LEU A 580 -16.71 5.04 -32.93
N HIS A 581 -16.88 5.28 -31.64
CA HIS A 581 -17.30 6.54 -31.07
C HIS A 581 -16.35 6.96 -29.94
N ALA A 582 -15.93 8.21 -29.94
CA ALA A 582 -15.00 8.75 -28.96
C ALA A 582 -15.49 10.10 -28.42
N THR A 583 -15.33 10.31 -27.11
CA THR A 583 -15.73 11.53 -26.41
C THR A 583 -14.60 11.99 -25.49
N TRP A 584 -14.32 13.29 -25.49
CA TRP A 584 -13.32 13.94 -24.63
C TRP A 584 -13.98 14.83 -23.58
N ALA A 585 -13.24 15.10 -22.50
CA ALA A 585 -13.56 16.20 -21.59
C ALA A 585 -13.78 17.51 -22.38
N GLY A 586 -14.81 18.28 -21.99
CA GLY A 586 -15.21 19.50 -22.70
C GLY A 586 -16.15 19.29 -23.89
N GLY A 587 -16.60 18.05 -24.14
CA GLY A 587 -17.68 17.75 -25.09
C GLY A 587 -17.22 17.49 -26.54
N GLY A 588 -15.91 17.44 -26.80
CA GLY A 588 -15.39 17.04 -28.11
C GLY A 588 -15.78 15.59 -28.44
N THR A 589 -16.20 15.35 -29.68
CA THR A 589 -16.58 14.00 -30.14
C THR A 589 -15.95 13.66 -31.49
N ALA A 590 -15.69 12.38 -31.72
CA ALA A 590 -15.26 11.85 -33.00
C ALA A 590 -15.93 10.50 -33.25
N GLN A 591 -16.19 10.18 -34.52
CA GLN A 591 -16.74 8.90 -34.94
C GLN A 591 -16.03 8.39 -36.19
N ALA A 592 -15.92 7.07 -36.32
CA ALA A 592 -15.39 6.42 -37.51
C ALA A 592 -16.20 5.16 -37.84
N GLU A 593 -16.69 5.06 -39.07
CA GLU A 593 -17.21 3.81 -39.61
C GLU A 593 -16.01 2.92 -39.97
N LEU A 594 -16.02 1.68 -39.51
CA LEU A 594 -14.94 0.72 -39.77
C LEU A 594 -15.36 -0.27 -40.86
N PRO A 595 -14.41 -0.90 -41.58
CA PRO A 595 -14.71 -2.01 -42.46
C PRO A 595 -15.52 -3.09 -41.72
N ALA A 596 -16.55 -3.61 -42.37
CA ALA A 596 -17.35 -4.70 -41.83
C ALA A 596 -16.49 -5.97 -41.64
N VAL A 597 -16.80 -6.75 -40.61
CA VAL A 597 -16.11 -8.00 -40.29
C VAL A 597 -17.02 -9.18 -40.63
N THR A 598 -16.53 -10.10 -41.46
CA THR A 598 -17.27 -11.33 -41.79
C THR A 598 -16.80 -12.45 -40.87
N ALA A 599 -17.71 -12.94 -40.02
CA ALA A 599 -17.45 -14.08 -39.15
C ALA A 599 -17.96 -15.39 -39.78
N SER A 600 -17.20 -16.47 -39.64
CA SER A 600 -17.56 -17.82 -40.11
C SER A 600 -17.45 -18.86 -39.00
N GLY A 601 -18.09 -20.02 -39.16
CA GLY A 601 -18.12 -21.08 -38.15
C GLY A 601 -19.43 -21.17 -37.37
N ALA A 602 -19.47 -22.06 -36.37
CA ALA A 602 -20.64 -22.24 -35.52
C ALA A 602 -20.81 -21.05 -34.54
N PRO A 603 -22.03 -20.74 -34.07
CA PRO A 603 -22.21 -19.77 -33.00
C PRO A 603 -21.29 -20.06 -31.80
N TRP A 604 -20.77 -19.00 -31.19
CA TRP A 604 -19.76 -19.09 -30.13
C TRP A 604 -20.15 -18.21 -28.94
N ASP A 605 -20.02 -18.78 -27.75
CA ASP A 605 -20.04 -18.09 -26.45
C ASP A 605 -19.34 -18.96 -25.41
N ASP A 606 -18.00 -19.02 -25.42
CA ASP A 606 -17.23 -19.84 -24.48
C ASP A 606 -17.00 -19.18 -23.10
N ILE A 607 -17.79 -18.14 -22.78
CA ILE A 607 -17.77 -17.49 -21.46
C ILE A 607 -18.51 -18.37 -20.44
N ALA A 608 -17.86 -18.67 -19.32
CA ALA A 608 -18.45 -19.48 -18.25
C ALA A 608 -19.42 -18.65 -17.40
N ARG A 609 -20.58 -19.20 -17.09
CA ARG A 609 -21.61 -18.59 -16.22
C ARG A 609 -22.29 -19.67 -15.38
N PRO A 610 -22.98 -19.32 -14.27
CA PRO A 610 -23.89 -20.25 -13.60
C PRO A 610 -24.81 -20.91 -14.61
N ASP A 611 -24.89 -22.24 -14.54
CA ASP A 611 -25.73 -23.02 -15.43
C ASP A 611 -27.22 -22.70 -15.17
N ARG A 612 -28.00 -22.63 -16.25
CA ARG A 612 -29.42 -22.26 -16.16
C ARG A 612 -30.30 -23.39 -15.62
N GLY A 613 -29.91 -24.65 -15.84
CA GLY A 613 -30.63 -25.83 -15.36
C GLY A 613 -30.21 -26.24 -13.95
N ASP A 614 -28.92 -26.07 -13.60
CA ASP A 614 -28.40 -26.34 -12.27
C ASP A 614 -27.41 -25.25 -11.82
N PRO A 615 -27.89 -24.17 -11.19
CA PRO A 615 -27.09 -22.98 -10.90
C PRO A 615 -26.01 -23.21 -9.82
N ARG A 616 -25.89 -24.43 -9.28
CA ARG A 616 -24.77 -24.82 -8.42
C ARG A 616 -23.48 -25.05 -9.19
N PHE A 617 -23.53 -25.11 -10.52
CA PHE A 617 -22.36 -25.35 -11.36
C PHE A 617 -22.19 -24.30 -12.44
N LEU A 618 -21.01 -24.26 -13.04
CA LEU A 618 -20.70 -23.39 -14.16
C LEU A 618 -20.86 -24.15 -15.48
N SER A 619 -21.28 -23.42 -16.51
CA SER A 619 -21.35 -23.95 -17.87
C SER A 619 -20.98 -22.90 -18.91
N SER A 620 -20.63 -23.37 -20.09
CA SER A 620 -20.46 -22.53 -21.27
C SER A 620 -20.90 -23.30 -22.52
N GLN A 621 -21.75 -22.70 -23.36
CA GLN A 621 -22.43 -23.37 -24.48
C GLN A 621 -23.06 -24.73 -24.09
N GLY A 622 -23.62 -24.83 -22.88
CA GLY A 622 -24.18 -26.07 -22.34
C GLY A 622 -23.16 -27.11 -21.84
N ARG A 623 -21.86 -26.93 -22.12
CA ARG A 623 -20.78 -27.75 -21.58
C ARG A 623 -20.56 -27.42 -20.10
N TRP A 624 -20.52 -28.44 -19.26
CA TRP A 624 -20.16 -28.32 -17.85
C TRP A 624 -18.71 -27.85 -17.70
N ILE A 625 -18.48 -26.88 -16.81
CA ILE A 625 -17.16 -26.34 -16.49
C ILE A 625 -16.88 -26.59 -15.02
N TRP A 626 -15.82 -27.36 -14.74
CA TRP A 626 -15.35 -27.68 -13.40
C TRP A 626 -13.83 -27.48 -13.32
N PRO A 627 -13.36 -26.30 -12.88
CA PRO A 627 -11.94 -25.97 -12.88
C PRO A 627 -11.14 -26.88 -11.94
N ILE A 628 -10.01 -27.40 -12.43
CA ILE A 628 -9.05 -28.23 -11.69
C ILE A 628 -7.76 -27.42 -11.50
N GLY A 629 -7.35 -27.15 -10.27
CA GLY A 629 -6.05 -26.53 -10.03
C GLY A 629 -5.93 -25.91 -8.64
N HIS A 630 -5.13 -24.86 -8.53
CA HIS A 630 -4.70 -24.28 -7.27
C HIS A 630 -4.65 -22.75 -7.31
N ASN A 631 -4.37 -22.13 -6.17
CA ASN A 631 -4.23 -20.69 -6.07
C ASN A 631 -2.88 -20.26 -6.67
N LEU A 632 -2.86 -19.20 -7.47
CA LEU A 632 -1.68 -18.56 -8.07
C LEU A 632 -1.69 -17.04 -7.75
N ASN A 633 -1.96 -16.72 -6.49
CA ASN A 633 -2.04 -15.37 -5.92
C ASN A 633 -0.85 -14.47 -6.27
N SER A 634 0.38 -15.00 -6.36
CA SER A 634 1.60 -14.23 -6.63
C SER A 634 2.61 -15.00 -7.48
N THR A 635 3.77 -14.40 -7.75
CA THR A 635 4.94 -15.05 -8.40
C THR A 635 5.85 -15.75 -7.40
N TYR A 636 5.73 -15.42 -6.11
CA TYR A 636 6.47 -16.00 -4.98
C TYR A 636 5.65 -15.84 -3.68
N ASP A 637 5.85 -16.70 -2.69
CA ASP A 637 5.13 -16.66 -1.42
C ASP A 637 6.08 -16.73 -0.21
N VAL A 638 6.28 -15.58 0.43
CA VAL A 638 7.09 -15.49 1.66
C VAL A 638 6.49 -16.28 2.83
N ARG A 639 5.17 -16.50 2.84
CA ARG A 639 4.51 -17.34 3.85
C ARG A 639 4.83 -18.81 3.62
N SER A 640 4.86 -19.25 2.35
CA SER A 640 5.25 -20.63 2.00
C SER A 640 6.67 -20.96 2.49
N ARG A 641 7.62 -20.01 2.36
CA ARG A 641 8.97 -20.18 2.91
C ARG A 641 8.95 -20.38 4.42
N SER A 642 8.21 -19.56 5.15
CA SER A 642 8.16 -19.61 6.62
C SER A 642 7.41 -20.83 7.13
N ALA A 643 6.30 -21.20 6.50
CA ALA A 643 5.41 -22.27 6.94
C ALA A 643 5.84 -23.67 6.45
N LEU A 644 6.42 -23.77 5.26
CA LEU A 644 6.71 -25.02 4.57
C LEU A 644 8.16 -25.16 4.09
N ALA A 645 9.04 -24.24 4.49
CA ALA A 645 10.47 -24.24 4.14
C ALA A 645 10.73 -24.31 2.62
N THR A 646 9.84 -23.75 1.80
CA THR A 646 10.06 -23.62 0.35
C THR A 646 11.17 -22.60 0.07
N ARG A 647 11.77 -22.69 -1.13
CA ARG A 647 12.71 -21.67 -1.61
C ARG A 647 11.90 -20.55 -2.25
N LEU A 648 12.25 -19.29 -2.02
CA LEU A 648 11.54 -18.20 -2.67
C LEU A 648 11.81 -18.23 -4.18
N THR A 649 10.76 -18.29 -5.00
CA THR A 649 10.86 -18.21 -6.45
C THR A 649 11.39 -16.83 -6.85
N PRO A 650 12.41 -16.73 -7.72
CA PRO A 650 12.85 -15.44 -8.24
C PRO A 650 11.71 -14.71 -8.93
N ASP A 651 11.55 -13.42 -8.66
CA ASP A 651 10.43 -12.62 -9.16
C ASP A 651 10.61 -12.23 -10.65
N ARG A 652 10.60 -13.24 -11.52
CA ARG A 652 10.68 -13.09 -12.97
C ARG A 652 9.31 -12.81 -13.61
N GLY A 653 8.38 -12.24 -12.83
CA GLY A 653 7.10 -11.70 -13.31
C GLY A 653 6.32 -12.65 -14.24
N SER A 654 6.06 -12.20 -15.46
CA SER A 654 5.28 -12.94 -16.47
C SER A 654 5.91 -14.29 -16.85
N PHE A 655 7.24 -14.44 -16.79
CA PHE A 655 7.90 -15.72 -17.09
C PHE A 655 7.56 -16.81 -16.07
N VAL A 656 7.48 -16.44 -14.78
CA VAL A 656 7.09 -17.39 -13.73
C VAL A 656 5.67 -17.87 -13.96
N ARG A 657 4.74 -16.93 -14.22
CA ARG A 657 3.33 -17.24 -14.44
C ARG A 657 3.09 -18.14 -15.64
N GLU A 658 3.69 -17.83 -16.78
CA GLU A 658 3.58 -18.65 -17.99
C GLU A 658 4.06 -20.09 -17.74
N ALA A 659 5.19 -20.23 -17.03
CA ALA A 659 5.76 -21.54 -16.71
C ALA A 659 4.91 -22.34 -15.71
N LEU A 660 4.32 -21.68 -14.70
CA LEU A 660 3.39 -22.31 -13.75
C LEU A 660 2.12 -22.80 -14.47
N LEU A 661 1.59 -22.01 -15.40
CA LEU A 661 0.44 -22.42 -16.22
C LEU A 661 0.76 -23.63 -17.11
N ASP A 662 1.92 -23.65 -17.78
CA ASP A 662 2.33 -24.79 -18.61
C ASP A 662 2.44 -26.09 -17.78
N ARG A 663 2.99 -26.02 -16.56
CA ARG A 663 3.09 -27.17 -15.66
C ARG A 663 1.73 -27.62 -15.13
N LEU A 664 0.87 -26.67 -14.74
CA LEU A 664 -0.51 -26.96 -14.33
C LEU A 664 -1.29 -27.65 -15.46
N ALA A 665 -1.24 -27.10 -16.68
CA ALA A 665 -1.91 -27.67 -17.85
C ALA A 665 -1.38 -29.06 -18.21
N SER A 666 -0.06 -29.26 -18.13
CA SER A 666 0.58 -30.56 -18.36
C SER A 666 0.10 -31.63 -17.38
N ALA A 667 -0.35 -31.22 -16.19
CA ALA A 667 -0.95 -32.08 -15.19
C ALA A 667 -2.47 -32.26 -15.34
N GLY A 668 -3.10 -31.73 -16.39
CA GLY A 668 -4.55 -31.76 -16.59
C GLY A 668 -5.31 -30.68 -15.82
N GLY A 669 -4.61 -29.69 -15.27
CA GLY A 669 -5.23 -28.53 -14.64
C GLY A 669 -5.91 -27.61 -15.66
N THR A 670 -7.05 -27.06 -15.25
CA THR A 670 -7.96 -26.24 -16.06
C THR A 670 -8.44 -24.99 -15.32
N GLY A 671 -7.93 -24.74 -14.11
CA GLY A 671 -8.42 -23.71 -13.21
C GLY A 671 -7.36 -23.12 -12.29
N CYS A 672 -7.45 -21.83 -12.00
CA CYS A 672 -6.66 -21.20 -10.94
C CYS A 672 -7.35 -19.95 -10.37
N GLU A 673 -6.80 -19.40 -9.30
CA GLU A 673 -7.04 -18.02 -8.88
C GLU A 673 -5.78 -17.19 -9.10
N VAL A 674 -5.94 -15.90 -9.43
CA VAL A 674 -4.86 -14.91 -9.48
C VAL A 674 -5.28 -13.63 -8.76
N TRP A 675 -4.35 -12.99 -8.03
CA TRP A 675 -4.60 -11.70 -7.37
C TRP A 675 -4.00 -10.54 -8.16
N LEU A 676 -4.69 -9.40 -8.19
CA LEU A 676 -4.18 -8.12 -8.68
C LEU A 676 -3.65 -7.32 -7.49
N SER A 677 -2.60 -7.82 -6.85
CA SER A 677 -1.96 -7.17 -5.71
C SER A 677 -0.85 -6.22 -6.15
N PRO A 678 -0.42 -5.29 -5.29
CA PRO A 678 0.68 -4.40 -5.61
C PRO A 678 1.98 -5.15 -6.00
N TRP A 679 2.23 -6.33 -5.42
CA TRP A 679 3.40 -7.17 -5.72
C TRP A 679 3.15 -8.15 -6.87
N ASN A 680 1.95 -8.15 -7.44
CA ASN A 680 1.60 -9.05 -8.54
C ASN A 680 0.43 -8.53 -9.37
N LEU A 681 0.68 -8.14 -10.62
CA LEU A 681 -0.33 -7.77 -11.62
C LEU A 681 -1.29 -6.63 -11.24
N GLY A 682 -1.13 -6.00 -10.06
CA GLY A 682 -1.93 -4.85 -9.63
C GLY A 682 -1.83 -3.69 -10.61
N LEU A 683 -2.93 -2.96 -10.79
CA LEU A 683 -3.02 -1.89 -11.78
C LEU A 683 -2.78 -0.50 -11.18
N GLU A 684 -3.02 -0.29 -9.90
CA GLU A 684 -2.85 1.02 -9.26
C GLU A 684 -2.23 0.86 -7.88
N TRP A 685 -1.22 1.67 -7.58
CA TRP A 685 -0.55 1.74 -6.28
C TRP A 685 0.26 3.03 -6.17
N ILE A 686 0.90 3.27 -5.01
CA ILE A 686 1.77 4.44 -4.82
C ILE A 686 2.96 4.45 -5.78
N ASP A 687 3.32 5.65 -6.23
CA ASP A 687 4.41 5.87 -7.19
C ASP A 687 5.81 5.50 -6.65
N ARG A 688 5.92 5.27 -5.34
CA ARG A 688 7.14 4.79 -4.67
C ARG A 688 7.44 3.32 -4.97
N TRP A 689 6.44 2.55 -5.43
CA TRP A 689 6.63 1.17 -5.83
C TRP A 689 6.95 1.03 -7.32
N PRO A 690 7.85 0.11 -7.70
CA PRO A 690 8.27 -0.05 -9.09
C PRO A 690 7.11 -0.21 -10.07
N GLY A 691 7.11 0.59 -11.14
CA GLY A 691 6.10 0.54 -12.21
C GLY A 691 4.76 1.21 -11.91
N PHE A 692 4.51 1.64 -10.68
CA PHE A 692 3.28 2.35 -10.31
C PHE A 692 3.45 3.88 -10.36
N HIS A 693 2.31 4.57 -10.43
CA HIS A 693 2.24 6.01 -10.73
C HIS A 693 1.22 6.79 -9.90
N GLY A 694 0.66 6.20 -8.83
CA GLY A 694 -0.33 6.84 -7.97
C GLY A 694 -1.77 6.72 -8.46
N ALA A 695 -2.68 7.43 -7.78
CA ALA A 695 -4.11 7.36 -8.00
C ALA A 695 -4.52 7.80 -9.43
N GLY A 696 -5.41 7.05 -10.06
CA GLY A 696 -5.94 7.28 -11.41
C GLY A 696 -4.99 6.89 -12.55
N GLN A 697 -3.80 6.34 -12.25
CA GLN A 697 -2.78 6.01 -13.25
C GLN A 697 -2.52 4.50 -13.30
N PRO A 698 -2.87 3.82 -14.41
CA PRO A 698 -2.71 2.38 -14.50
C PRO A 698 -1.24 2.00 -14.77
N ASN A 699 -0.78 0.95 -14.11
CA ASN A 699 0.45 0.25 -14.47
C ASN A 699 0.21 -0.54 -15.77
N LEU A 700 0.48 0.09 -16.91
CA LEU A 700 0.30 -0.52 -18.23
C LEU A 700 1.23 -1.71 -18.48
N GLY A 701 2.35 -1.82 -17.75
CA GLY A 701 3.24 -2.98 -17.81
C GLY A 701 2.58 -4.21 -17.19
N ASN A 702 1.99 -4.06 -15.99
CA ASN A 702 1.21 -5.13 -15.35
C ASN A 702 -0.03 -5.47 -16.17
N ALA A 703 -0.68 -4.49 -16.79
CA ALA A 703 -1.80 -4.74 -17.69
C ALA A 703 -1.38 -5.58 -18.92
N TRP A 704 -0.23 -5.27 -19.51
CA TRP A 704 0.35 -6.08 -20.58
C TRP A 704 0.75 -7.49 -20.11
N ALA A 705 1.28 -7.64 -18.90
CA ALA A 705 1.60 -8.95 -18.34
C ALA A 705 0.35 -9.81 -18.07
N LEU A 706 -0.76 -9.19 -17.64
CA LEU A 706 -2.04 -9.87 -17.45
C LEU A 706 -2.65 -10.32 -18.79
N ASP A 707 -2.49 -9.54 -19.87
CA ASP A 707 -2.85 -10.02 -21.23
C ASP A 707 -2.14 -11.35 -21.55
N ARG A 708 -0.83 -11.41 -21.29
CA ARG A 708 -0.04 -12.62 -21.56
C ARG A 708 -0.46 -13.81 -20.72
N PHE A 709 -0.73 -13.57 -19.44
CA PHE A 709 -1.25 -14.61 -18.55
C PHE A 709 -2.58 -15.18 -19.07
N LEU A 710 -3.52 -14.32 -19.46
CA LEU A 710 -4.84 -14.76 -19.95
C LEU A 710 -4.78 -15.37 -21.35
N ASP A 711 -3.90 -14.89 -22.23
CA ASP A 711 -3.67 -15.48 -23.56
C ASP A 711 -3.08 -16.89 -23.44
N GLN A 712 -2.13 -17.06 -22.51
CA GLN A 712 -1.54 -18.35 -22.18
C GLN A 712 -2.59 -19.29 -21.56
N ALA A 713 -3.40 -18.79 -20.62
CA ALA A 713 -4.47 -19.55 -20.00
C ALA A 713 -5.52 -20.00 -21.04
N GLU A 714 -5.94 -19.11 -21.94
CA GLU A 714 -6.86 -19.42 -23.04
C GLU A 714 -6.28 -20.52 -23.94
N ARG A 715 -5.00 -20.40 -24.33
CA ARG A 715 -4.29 -21.41 -25.15
C ARG A 715 -4.25 -22.79 -24.48
N LEU A 716 -4.13 -22.82 -23.16
CA LEU A 716 -4.01 -24.04 -22.36
C LEU A 716 -5.36 -24.59 -21.87
N GLY A 717 -6.47 -23.88 -22.11
CA GLY A 717 -7.79 -24.24 -21.58
C GLY A 717 -7.92 -24.03 -20.07
N ILE A 718 -7.11 -23.16 -19.49
CA ILE A 718 -7.17 -22.78 -18.07
C ILE A 718 -8.09 -21.57 -17.90
N ARG A 719 -8.92 -21.59 -16.85
CA ARG A 719 -9.77 -20.46 -16.45
C ARG A 719 -9.35 -19.93 -15.07
N ALA A 720 -9.35 -18.61 -14.92
CA ALA A 720 -8.84 -17.91 -13.76
C ALA A 720 -9.96 -17.11 -13.06
N ILE A 721 -10.06 -17.27 -11.74
CA ILE A 721 -10.76 -16.31 -10.88
C ILE A 721 -9.80 -15.14 -10.67
N ILE A 722 -10.20 -13.92 -11.02
CA ILE A 722 -9.35 -12.72 -10.89
C ILE A 722 -9.79 -11.95 -9.66
N SER A 723 -8.96 -11.98 -8.61
CA SER A 723 -9.14 -11.19 -7.39
C SER A 723 -8.60 -9.78 -7.58
N ILE A 724 -9.47 -8.78 -7.49
CA ILE A 724 -9.14 -7.39 -7.85
C ILE A 724 -8.53 -6.65 -6.68
N PHE A 725 -9.15 -6.77 -5.50
CA PHE A 725 -8.64 -6.24 -4.26
C PHE A 725 -8.38 -7.38 -3.27
N ASN A 726 -7.49 -7.17 -2.31
CA ASN A 726 -7.22 -8.09 -1.21
C ASN A 726 -7.30 -7.35 0.12
N HIS A 727 -7.53 -8.09 1.21
CA HIS A 727 -7.80 -7.53 2.53
C HIS A 727 -6.74 -6.54 3.02
N GLY A 728 -5.46 -6.74 2.70
CA GLY A 728 -4.39 -5.87 3.14
C GLY A 728 -4.60 -4.42 2.71
N GLN A 729 -5.16 -4.20 1.51
CA GLN A 729 -5.49 -2.87 0.99
C GLN A 729 -6.56 -2.15 1.81
N GLY A 730 -7.35 -2.89 2.59
CA GLY A 730 -8.41 -2.39 3.44
C GLY A 730 -8.11 -2.48 4.94
N ARG A 731 -6.87 -2.77 5.35
CA ARG A 731 -6.46 -2.91 6.76
C ARG A 731 -5.48 -1.84 7.19
N ASP A 732 -5.86 -1.11 8.23
CA ASP A 732 -5.08 -0.04 8.86
C ASP A 732 -4.51 -0.52 10.20
N GLY A 733 -3.17 -0.60 10.30
CA GLY A 733 -2.46 -1.16 11.45
C GLY A 733 -0.93 -1.19 11.23
N SER A 734 -0.23 -1.92 12.09
CA SER A 734 1.24 -2.08 12.06
C SER A 734 1.70 -3.52 11.78
N GLY A 735 0.77 -4.39 11.38
CA GLY A 735 1.05 -5.77 10.98
C GLY A 735 1.68 -5.86 9.59
N ALA A 736 2.35 -6.97 9.32
CA ALA A 736 3.03 -7.22 8.04
C ALA A 736 2.09 -7.32 6.82
N GLU A 737 0.76 -7.33 7.03
CA GLU A 737 -0.28 -7.44 6.00
C GLU A 737 -1.15 -6.18 5.88
N ASP A 738 -0.75 -5.09 6.54
CA ASP A 738 -1.49 -3.83 6.53
C ASP A 738 -0.96 -2.96 5.38
N ASP A 739 -1.57 -3.08 4.19
CA ASP A 739 -1.17 -2.31 2.99
C ASP A 739 -1.83 -0.93 2.92
N TRP A 740 -2.85 -0.64 3.75
CA TRP A 740 -3.53 0.67 3.77
C TRP A 740 -2.60 1.88 3.92
N PRO A 741 -1.55 1.87 4.77
CA PRO A 741 -0.59 2.97 4.85
C PRO A 741 0.10 3.28 3.52
N HIS A 742 0.08 2.34 2.57
CA HIS A 742 0.65 2.47 1.23
C HIS A 742 -0.42 2.59 0.13
N HIS A 743 -1.71 2.61 0.49
CA HIS A 743 -2.78 2.75 -0.48
C HIS A 743 -2.74 4.15 -1.15
N PRO A 744 -2.84 4.26 -2.49
CA PRO A 744 -2.70 5.53 -3.19
C PRO A 744 -3.77 6.57 -2.84
N TRP A 745 -4.92 6.11 -2.34
CA TRP A 745 -6.02 7.00 -1.91
C TRP A 745 -5.93 7.44 -0.46
N ASN A 746 -4.97 6.94 0.31
CA ASN A 746 -4.71 7.40 1.67
C ASN A 746 -4.17 8.85 1.64
N THR A 747 -4.67 9.75 2.49
CA THR A 747 -4.22 11.16 2.57
C THR A 747 -2.72 11.29 2.84
N ALA A 748 -2.11 10.37 3.60
CA ALA A 748 -0.66 10.31 3.81
C ALA A 748 0.16 10.06 2.53
N ASN A 749 -0.48 9.54 1.47
CA ASN A 749 0.11 9.30 0.16
C ASN A 749 -0.31 10.34 -0.90
N GLY A 750 -0.96 11.44 -0.49
CA GLY A 750 -1.52 12.45 -1.39
C GLY A 750 -2.91 12.11 -1.94
N GLY A 751 -3.55 11.06 -1.42
CA GLY A 751 -4.94 10.72 -1.67
C GLY A 751 -5.93 11.56 -0.88
N TRP A 752 -7.14 11.04 -0.68
CA TRP A 752 -8.26 11.80 -0.12
C TRP A 752 -9.10 11.03 0.91
N LEU A 753 -8.66 9.84 1.31
CA LEU A 753 -9.30 8.99 2.31
C LEU A 753 -8.45 8.95 3.57
N ASP A 754 -9.09 9.20 4.72
CA ASP A 754 -8.42 9.18 6.02
C ASP A 754 -8.41 7.78 6.67
N SER A 755 -9.25 6.86 6.21
CA SER A 755 -9.34 5.48 6.73
C SER A 755 -9.83 4.47 5.69
N PRO A 756 -9.58 3.16 5.88
CA PRO A 756 -10.02 2.12 4.94
C PRO A 756 -11.53 2.06 4.72
N ALA A 757 -12.32 2.47 5.71
CA ALA A 757 -13.78 2.53 5.57
C ALA A 757 -14.21 3.41 4.37
N GLY A 758 -13.42 4.43 4.03
CA GLY A 758 -13.62 5.29 2.87
C GLY A 758 -13.62 4.56 1.53
N LEU A 759 -12.97 3.38 1.42
CA LEU A 759 -13.02 2.53 0.23
C LEU A 759 -14.44 2.06 -0.11
N PHE A 760 -15.31 1.98 0.89
CA PHE A 760 -16.69 1.49 0.75
C PHE A 760 -17.74 2.61 0.81
N THR A 761 -17.39 3.78 1.34
CA THR A 761 -18.35 4.86 1.62
C THR A 761 -18.10 6.14 0.83
N ASP A 762 -16.87 6.42 0.39
CA ASP A 762 -16.56 7.68 -0.31
C ASP A 762 -16.96 7.59 -1.80
N PRO A 763 -17.72 8.56 -2.33
CA PRO A 763 -18.15 8.54 -3.72
C PRO A 763 -17.00 8.62 -4.73
N ARG A 764 -15.88 9.26 -4.37
CA ARG A 764 -14.66 9.34 -5.20
C ARG A 764 -13.96 7.99 -5.27
N ALA A 765 -13.93 7.24 -4.16
CA ALA A 765 -13.40 5.88 -4.12
C ALA A 765 -14.25 4.95 -5.01
N ARG A 766 -15.58 5.03 -4.90
CA ARG A 766 -16.49 4.29 -5.78
C ARG A 766 -16.25 4.62 -7.26
N GLN A 767 -16.08 5.90 -7.61
CA GLN A 767 -15.78 6.30 -8.99
C GLN A 767 -14.45 5.71 -9.49
N GLY A 768 -13.39 5.75 -8.67
CA GLY A 768 -12.10 5.14 -8.99
C GLY A 768 -12.19 3.62 -9.21
N GLN A 769 -12.93 2.91 -8.35
CA GLN A 769 -13.16 1.47 -8.48
C GLN A 769 -13.94 1.15 -9.77
N LEU A 770 -15.00 1.90 -10.09
CA LEU A 770 -15.76 1.71 -11.33
C LEU A 770 -14.91 1.99 -12.59
N ALA A 771 -14.00 2.97 -12.54
CA ALA A 771 -13.04 3.21 -13.62
C ALA A 771 -12.11 1.99 -13.82
N MET A 772 -11.63 1.40 -12.71
CA MET A 772 -10.83 0.17 -12.73
C MET A 772 -11.63 -1.02 -13.30
N PHE A 773 -12.87 -1.25 -12.84
CA PHE A 773 -13.71 -2.34 -13.33
C PHE A 773 -14.06 -2.19 -14.81
N ARG A 774 -14.35 -0.96 -15.27
CA ARG A 774 -14.56 -0.66 -16.69
C ARG A 774 -13.30 -1.02 -17.50
N TYR A 775 -12.12 -0.66 -17.01
CA TYR A 775 -10.86 -0.99 -17.68
C TYR A 775 -10.61 -2.51 -17.75
N LEU A 776 -10.83 -3.23 -16.64
CA LEU A 776 -10.69 -4.69 -16.58
C LEU A 776 -11.67 -5.38 -17.55
N ALA A 777 -12.95 -4.99 -17.54
CA ALA A 777 -13.96 -5.53 -18.45
C ALA A 777 -13.63 -5.23 -19.93
N ALA A 778 -13.22 -4.00 -20.22
CA ALA A 778 -12.87 -3.56 -21.57
C ALA A 778 -11.66 -4.31 -22.14
N ARG A 779 -10.63 -4.53 -21.31
CA ARG A 779 -9.37 -5.15 -21.73
C ARG A 779 -9.41 -6.67 -21.74
N TYR A 780 -10.02 -7.30 -20.73
CA TYR A 780 -9.92 -8.74 -20.52
C TYR A 780 -11.24 -9.49 -20.62
N GLY A 781 -12.38 -8.78 -20.59
CA GLY A 781 -13.70 -9.40 -20.59
C GLY A 781 -13.98 -10.25 -21.82
N ASP A 782 -13.31 -10.05 -22.96
CA ASP A 782 -13.52 -10.93 -24.12
C ASP A 782 -12.88 -12.33 -23.97
N SER A 783 -12.01 -12.52 -22.97
CA SER A 783 -11.27 -13.76 -22.79
C SER A 783 -12.12 -14.82 -22.07
N PRO A 784 -12.33 -16.01 -22.66
CA PRO A 784 -12.96 -17.13 -21.96
C PRO A 784 -12.11 -17.69 -20.81
N ALA A 785 -10.83 -17.31 -20.73
CA ALA A 785 -9.97 -17.65 -19.60
C ALA A 785 -10.36 -16.91 -18.32
N VAL A 786 -11.18 -15.86 -18.37
CA VAL A 786 -11.76 -15.28 -17.15
C VAL A 786 -12.90 -16.19 -16.69
N LEU A 787 -12.79 -16.74 -15.48
CA LEU A 787 -13.86 -17.54 -14.86
C LEU A 787 -14.85 -16.66 -14.10
N ALA A 788 -14.32 -15.73 -13.30
CA ALA A 788 -15.09 -14.80 -12.47
C ALA A 788 -14.25 -13.60 -12.04
N TRP A 789 -14.93 -12.49 -11.77
CA TRP A 789 -14.37 -11.31 -11.12
C TRP A 789 -14.61 -11.38 -9.61
N LYS A 790 -13.55 -11.54 -8.82
CA LYS A 790 -13.61 -11.50 -7.36
C LYS A 790 -13.29 -10.07 -6.90
N LEU A 791 -14.29 -9.39 -6.31
CA LEU A 791 -14.17 -8.00 -5.87
C LEU A 791 -13.09 -7.85 -4.80
N TRP A 792 -13.18 -8.69 -3.76
CA TRP A 792 -12.24 -8.73 -2.65
C TRP A 792 -11.89 -10.17 -2.32
N ALA A 793 -10.60 -10.42 -2.09
CA ALA A 793 -10.15 -11.53 -1.27
C ALA A 793 -10.26 -11.18 0.21
N GLU A 794 -10.84 -12.08 1.01
CA GLU A 794 -10.97 -11.99 2.46
C GLU A 794 -11.66 -10.71 2.95
N VAL A 795 -12.79 -10.33 2.37
CA VAL A 795 -13.47 -9.04 2.62
C VAL A 795 -13.86 -8.81 4.09
N ASN A 796 -14.08 -9.86 4.88
CA ASN A 796 -14.37 -9.74 6.32
C ASN A 796 -13.17 -9.29 7.16
N LEU A 797 -11.98 -9.24 6.57
CA LEU A 797 -10.77 -8.79 7.23
C LEU A 797 -10.53 -7.28 7.08
N VAL A 798 -11.25 -6.58 6.20
CA VAL A 798 -11.09 -5.13 6.00
C VAL A 798 -11.60 -4.33 7.20
N HIS A 799 -10.95 -3.21 7.51
CA HIS A 799 -11.31 -2.29 8.59
C HIS A 799 -12.42 -1.32 8.14
N ALA A 800 -13.61 -1.88 7.87
CA ALA A 800 -14.81 -1.12 7.52
C ALA A 800 -16.07 -1.71 8.20
N PRO A 801 -17.11 -0.89 8.48
CA PRO A 801 -18.36 -1.42 9.00
C PRO A 801 -19.00 -2.43 8.03
N VAL A 802 -19.41 -3.59 8.53
CA VAL A 802 -20.03 -4.67 7.73
C VAL A 802 -21.24 -4.18 6.93
N ALA A 803 -22.05 -3.26 7.48
CA ALA A 803 -23.18 -2.67 6.78
C ALA A 803 -22.76 -1.88 5.53
N SER A 804 -21.64 -1.14 5.61
CA SER A 804 -21.07 -0.41 4.48
C SER A 804 -20.56 -1.37 3.42
N VAL A 805 -19.85 -2.43 3.81
CA VAL A 805 -19.37 -3.48 2.90
C VAL A 805 -20.53 -4.15 2.17
N ARG A 806 -21.63 -4.50 2.87
CA ARG A 806 -22.84 -5.07 2.26
C ARG A 806 -23.47 -4.15 1.22
N THR A 807 -23.63 -2.87 1.57
CA THR A 807 -24.28 -1.86 0.70
C THR A 807 -23.44 -1.60 -0.54
N TRP A 808 -22.14 -1.44 -0.34
CA TRP A 808 -21.17 -1.27 -1.41
C TRP A 808 -21.15 -2.49 -2.34
N THR A 809 -21.11 -3.70 -1.79
CA THR A 809 -21.04 -4.95 -2.58
C THR A 809 -22.27 -5.12 -3.47
N ASP A 810 -23.47 -4.80 -2.97
CA ASP A 810 -24.70 -4.88 -3.75
C ASP A 810 -24.65 -3.94 -4.96
N ALA A 811 -24.30 -2.67 -4.73
CA ALA A 811 -24.23 -1.67 -5.77
C ALA A 811 -23.12 -1.96 -6.79
N VAL A 812 -21.91 -2.29 -6.33
CA VAL A 812 -20.74 -2.49 -7.19
C VAL A 812 -20.82 -3.78 -8.00
N SER A 813 -21.36 -4.86 -7.43
CA SER A 813 -21.52 -6.12 -8.19
C SER A 813 -22.49 -5.97 -9.36
N LEU A 814 -23.57 -5.21 -9.18
CA LEU A 814 -24.51 -4.87 -10.25
C LEU A 814 -23.88 -3.94 -11.29
N ASP A 815 -23.18 -2.89 -10.86
CA ASP A 815 -22.48 -1.97 -11.77
C ASP A 815 -21.41 -2.69 -12.61
N PHE A 816 -20.62 -3.56 -12.01
CA PHE A 816 -19.60 -4.32 -12.74
C PHE A 816 -20.25 -5.31 -13.72
N THR A 817 -21.32 -5.98 -13.31
CA THR A 817 -22.11 -6.82 -14.22
C THR A 817 -22.65 -6.00 -15.40
N ALA A 818 -23.02 -4.73 -15.21
CA ALA A 818 -23.45 -3.85 -16.29
C ALA A 818 -22.27 -3.44 -17.21
N LEU A 819 -21.13 -3.10 -16.63
CA LEU A 819 -19.89 -2.71 -17.33
C LEU A 819 -19.27 -3.84 -18.16
N ASP A 820 -19.41 -5.09 -17.75
CA ASP A 820 -18.93 -6.25 -18.52
C ASP A 820 -19.96 -6.69 -19.58
N PRO A 821 -19.72 -6.47 -20.88
CA PRO A 821 -20.64 -6.91 -21.93
C PRO A 821 -20.68 -8.43 -22.07
N TRP A 822 -19.70 -9.14 -21.51
CA TRP A 822 -19.61 -10.60 -21.57
C TRP A 822 -20.33 -11.30 -20.43
N LYS A 823 -20.70 -10.56 -19.37
CA LYS A 823 -21.46 -11.04 -18.22
C LYS A 823 -20.76 -12.19 -17.51
N HIS A 824 -19.47 -12.02 -17.20
CA HIS A 824 -18.78 -12.92 -16.28
C HIS A 824 -19.42 -12.85 -14.89
N PRO A 825 -19.38 -13.94 -14.12
CA PRO A 825 -19.82 -13.94 -12.74
C PRO A 825 -18.97 -12.98 -11.88
N VAL A 826 -19.64 -12.22 -11.01
CA VAL A 826 -18.99 -11.42 -9.97
C VAL A 826 -19.11 -12.14 -8.62
N THR A 827 -18.08 -12.07 -7.79
CA THR A 827 -18.03 -12.70 -6.46
C THR A 827 -17.24 -11.87 -5.46
N THR A 828 -17.26 -12.29 -4.19
CA THR A 828 -16.37 -11.84 -3.12
C THR A 828 -16.06 -13.02 -2.21
N HIS A 829 -14.99 -12.91 -1.43
CA HIS A 829 -14.44 -14.01 -0.64
C HIS A 829 -14.31 -13.63 0.84
N TRP A 830 -14.44 -14.64 1.72
CA TRP A 830 -14.30 -14.51 3.18
C TRP A 830 -13.20 -15.42 3.72
N CYS A 831 -12.37 -14.85 4.60
CA CYS A 831 -11.31 -15.54 5.33
C CYS A 831 -11.88 -16.63 6.25
N GLY A 832 -11.14 -17.73 6.40
CA GLY A 832 -11.36 -18.75 7.42
C GLY A 832 -12.09 -19.96 6.86
N ASP A 833 -13.39 -20.08 7.13
CA ASP A 833 -14.22 -21.10 6.49
C ASP A 833 -15.62 -20.61 6.14
N TRP A 834 -16.44 -21.51 5.60
CA TRP A 834 -17.80 -21.24 5.13
C TRP A 834 -18.70 -20.52 6.14
N ARG A 835 -18.45 -20.65 7.45
CA ARG A 835 -19.25 -20.02 8.52
C ARG A 835 -19.09 -18.50 8.53
N ASN A 836 -18.01 -17.98 7.96
CA ASN A 836 -17.75 -16.55 7.85
C ASN A 836 -18.41 -15.91 6.64
N ALA A 837 -18.97 -16.70 5.71
CA ALA A 837 -19.66 -16.17 4.55
C ALA A 837 -20.88 -15.34 4.99
N ASP A 838 -20.91 -14.07 4.59
CA ASP A 838 -21.99 -13.16 4.99
C ASP A 838 -23.30 -13.55 4.28
N PRO A 839 -24.37 -13.92 5.02
CA PRO A 839 -25.62 -14.39 4.43
C PRO A 839 -26.40 -13.31 3.67
N VAL A 840 -26.15 -12.02 3.94
CA VAL A 840 -26.75 -10.92 3.20
C VAL A 840 -26.08 -10.82 1.83
N ILE A 841 -24.76 -10.78 1.79
CA ILE A 841 -23.99 -10.70 0.54
C ILE A 841 -24.22 -11.96 -0.31
N ALA A 842 -24.23 -13.15 0.31
CA ALA A 842 -24.48 -14.41 -0.40
C ALA A 842 -25.83 -14.42 -1.14
N ARG A 843 -26.84 -13.65 -0.69
CA ARG A 843 -28.16 -13.52 -1.34
C ARG A 843 -28.23 -12.43 -2.40
N GLN A 844 -27.28 -11.50 -2.47
CA GLN A 844 -27.32 -10.38 -3.41
C GLN A 844 -27.35 -10.87 -4.86
N ALA A 845 -28.14 -10.20 -5.70
CA ALA A 845 -28.38 -10.63 -7.08
C ALA A 845 -27.13 -10.50 -7.96
N GLY A 846 -26.27 -9.50 -7.69
CA GLY A 846 -25.01 -9.30 -8.43
C GLY A 846 -23.92 -10.33 -8.10
N ILE A 847 -24.06 -11.11 -7.02
CA ILE A 847 -23.10 -12.17 -6.66
C ILE A 847 -23.48 -13.47 -7.38
N GLY A 848 -22.72 -13.82 -8.44
CA GLY A 848 -22.96 -14.99 -9.29
C GLY A 848 -22.24 -16.28 -8.87
N LEU A 849 -21.28 -16.19 -7.96
CA LEU A 849 -20.49 -17.31 -7.41
C LEU A 849 -20.22 -17.03 -5.93
N LEU A 850 -20.13 -18.07 -5.10
CA LEU A 850 -19.67 -17.95 -3.71
C LEU A 850 -18.25 -18.51 -3.60
N THR A 851 -17.29 -17.64 -3.26
CA THR A 851 -15.91 -18.04 -2.98
C THR A 851 -15.62 -17.99 -1.49
N ILE A 852 -14.98 -19.01 -0.95
CA ILE A 852 -14.64 -19.13 0.47
C ILE A 852 -13.27 -19.77 0.65
N ASP A 853 -12.76 -19.66 1.87
CA ASP A 853 -11.69 -20.53 2.34
C ASP A 853 -12.22 -21.82 2.95
N ALA A 854 -11.32 -22.77 3.14
CA ALA A 854 -11.52 -23.94 3.96
C ALA A 854 -10.33 -24.13 4.93
N TYR A 855 -9.92 -23.06 5.61
CA TYR A 855 -8.89 -23.13 6.65
C TYR A 855 -9.43 -23.73 7.95
N HIS A 856 -8.63 -24.57 8.60
CA HIS A 856 -9.02 -25.26 9.83
C HIS A 856 -7.83 -25.68 10.71
N GLY A 857 -8.14 -25.99 11.98
CA GLY A 857 -7.19 -26.55 12.94
C GLY A 857 -7.07 -28.08 12.87
N GLU A 858 -6.33 -28.66 13.81
CA GLU A 858 -5.96 -30.08 13.77
C GLU A 858 -7.16 -31.03 13.92
N GLU A 859 -8.19 -30.62 14.66
CA GLU A 859 -9.37 -31.44 14.98
C GLU A 859 -10.33 -31.67 13.79
N THR A 860 -10.23 -30.86 12.73
CA THR A 860 -11.15 -30.89 11.59
C THR A 860 -10.49 -31.55 10.38
N GLN A 861 -11.13 -32.58 9.82
CA GLN A 861 -10.72 -33.18 8.55
C GLN A 861 -11.25 -32.34 7.36
N ILE A 862 -10.40 -32.09 6.36
CA ILE A 862 -10.77 -31.29 5.18
C ILE A 862 -11.99 -31.87 4.44
N GLY A 863 -12.08 -33.21 4.29
CA GLY A 863 -13.22 -33.85 3.62
C GLY A 863 -14.55 -33.58 4.32
N ALA A 864 -14.56 -33.56 5.65
CA ALA A 864 -15.74 -33.22 6.43
C ALA A 864 -16.09 -31.73 6.31
N LEU A 865 -15.10 -30.83 6.37
CA LEU A 865 -15.31 -29.39 6.26
C LEU A 865 -15.93 -29.00 4.90
N LEU A 866 -15.40 -29.58 3.81
CA LEU A 866 -15.96 -29.36 2.47
C LEU A 866 -17.41 -29.82 2.38
N GLY A 867 -17.73 -30.98 2.96
CA GLY A 867 -19.12 -31.44 3.06
C GLY A 867 -20.02 -30.51 3.86
N GLN A 868 -19.53 -29.97 4.97
CA GLN A 868 -20.27 -29.01 5.81
C GLN A 868 -20.49 -27.68 5.08
N SER A 869 -19.53 -27.24 4.26
CA SER A 869 -19.61 -25.96 3.56
C SER A 869 -20.76 -25.89 2.56
N THR A 870 -21.06 -27.01 1.89
CA THR A 870 -22.21 -27.10 0.98
C THR A 870 -23.47 -27.48 1.73
N ARG A 871 -23.37 -28.33 2.77
CA ARG A 871 -24.50 -28.85 3.56
C ARG A 871 -24.20 -28.84 5.06
N ASP A 872 -24.63 -27.79 5.75
CA ASP A 872 -24.53 -27.73 7.21
C ASP A 872 -25.31 -28.91 7.85
N PRO A 873 -24.64 -29.80 8.60
CA PRO A 873 -25.25 -30.98 9.20
C PRO A 873 -26.21 -30.65 10.36
N LEU A 874 -26.03 -29.50 11.01
CA LEU A 874 -26.86 -29.06 12.14
C LEU A 874 -28.09 -28.29 11.65
N ARG A 875 -27.98 -27.59 10.52
CA ARG A 875 -29.06 -26.79 9.92
C ARG A 875 -28.96 -26.86 8.41
N ARG A 876 -29.59 -27.86 7.77
CA ARG A 876 -29.50 -28.08 6.30
C ARG A 876 -29.81 -26.84 5.43
N ALA A 877 -30.59 -25.88 5.94
CA ALA A 877 -30.89 -24.61 5.28
C ALA A 877 -29.76 -23.55 5.34
N ASN A 878 -28.67 -23.82 6.07
CA ASN A 878 -27.56 -22.88 6.33
C ASN A 878 -26.26 -23.21 5.60
N GLY A 879 -26.14 -24.37 4.93
CA GLY A 879 -25.02 -24.63 4.03
C GLY A 879 -25.08 -23.73 2.80
N LEU A 880 -23.93 -23.46 2.16
CA LEU A 880 -23.86 -22.52 1.04
C LEU A 880 -24.63 -22.97 -0.21
N ALA A 881 -24.91 -24.27 -0.36
CA ALA A 881 -25.74 -24.75 -1.46
C ALA A 881 -27.20 -24.23 -1.37
N ALA A 882 -27.66 -23.78 -0.20
CA ALA A 882 -29.00 -23.21 -0.01
C ALA A 882 -29.20 -21.89 -0.79
N TYR A 883 -28.13 -21.24 -1.23
CA TYR A 883 -28.21 -20.03 -2.05
C TYR A 883 -28.42 -20.32 -3.54
N ALA A 884 -28.39 -21.58 -3.96
CA ALA A 884 -28.51 -22.00 -5.37
C ALA A 884 -27.49 -21.27 -6.27
N LYS A 885 -26.26 -21.12 -5.77
CA LYS A 885 -25.13 -20.52 -6.47
C LYS A 885 -23.97 -21.51 -6.47
N PRO A 886 -23.04 -21.42 -7.43
CA PRO A 886 -21.87 -22.26 -7.39
C PRO A 886 -21.01 -21.92 -6.16
N VAL A 887 -20.44 -22.93 -5.50
CA VAL A 887 -19.60 -22.78 -4.31
C VAL A 887 -18.20 -23.26 -4.64
N GLN A 888 -17.23 -22.36 -4.56
CA GLN A 888 -15.83 -22.63 -4.86
C GLN A 888 -14.96 -22.32 -3.65
N VAL A 889 -14.15 -23.30 -3.23
CA VAL A 889 -13.09 -23.05 -2.24
C VAL A 889 -11.88 -22.53 -2.99
N THR A 890 -11.47 -21.30 -2.70
CA THR A 890 -10.36 -20.65 -3.40
C THR A 890 -9.06 -20.66 -2.61
N GLU A 891 -9.13 -20.97 -1.31
CA GLU A 891 -7.95 -21.23 -0.49
C GLU A 891 -8.20 -22.38 0.50
N TYR A 892 -7.22 -23.27 0.63
CA TYR A 892 -7.16 -24.28 1.69
C TYR A 892 -5.74 -24.83 1.83
N GLY A 893 -5.53 -25.71 2.82
CA GLY A 893 -4.27 -26.37 3.13
C GLY A 893 -3.87 -26.13 4.58
N GLY A 894 -4.59 -26.75 5.51
CA GLY A 894 -4.47 -26.50 6.95
C GLY A 894 -5.07 -25.17 7.37
N SER A 895 -4.27 -24.33 8.01
CA SER A 895 -4.63 -22.96 8.40
C SER A 895 -3.94 -21.94 7.48
N ALA A 896 -4.16 -20.64 7.72
CA ALA A 896 -3.36 -19.58 7.10
C ALA A 896 -1.84 -19.69 7.42
N GLY A 897 -1.48 -20.48 8.45
CA GLY A 897 -0.09 -20.86 8.79
C GLY A 897 0.30 -22.27 8.34
N ALA A 898 -0.42 -22.86 7.38
CA ALA A 898 -0.30 -24.24 6.92
C ALA A 898 -0.71 -25.29 7.98
N CYS A 899 -0.29 -26.53 7.75
CA CYS A 899 -0.33 -27.65 8.68
C CYS A 899 0.95 -28.49 8.50
N SER A 900 1.10 -29.60 9.24
CA SER A 900 2.28 -30.46 9.11
C SER A 900 2.45 -31.00 7.69
N GLY A 901 3.69 -31.21 7.24
CA GLY A 901 4.00 -31.70 5.89
C GLY A 901 3.22 -32.97 5.48
N PRO A 902 3.20 -34.04 6.30
CA PRO A 902 2.44 -35.24 5.98
C PRO A 902 0.93 -34.98 5.82
N ARG A 903 0.37 -34.12 6.68
CA ARG A 903 -1.05 -33.76 6.59
C ARG A 903 -1.34 -32.91 5.36
N MET A 904 -0.45 -31.99 4.99
CA MET A 904 -0.57 -31.20 3.76
C MET A 904 -0.64 -32.11 2.52
N GLU A 905 0.17 -33.17 2.47
CA GLU A 905 0.13 -34.16 1.39
C GLU A 905 -1.22 -34.90 1.34
N ALA A 906 -1.76 -35.28 2.49
CA ALA A 906 -3.08 -35.89 2.57
C ALA A 906 -4.19 -34.92 2.14
N GLU A 907 -4.18 -33.68 2.62
CA GLU A 907 -5.19 -32.68 2.26
C GLU A 907 -5.15 -32.30 0.78
N HIS A 908 -3.95 -32.20 0.19
CA HIS A 908 -3.77 -32.00 -1.25
C HIS A 908 -4.36 -33.16 -2.07
N ALA A 909 -4.12 -34.40 -1.62
CA ALA A 909 -4.70 -35.59 -2.24
C ALA A 909 -6.22 -35.68 -2.05
N ILE A 910 -6.78 -35.24 -0.92
CA ILE A 910 -8.22 -35.37 -0.58
C ILE A 910 -9.08 -34.26 -1.19
N GLY A 911 -8.60 -33.01 -1.18
CA GLY A 911 -9.43 -31.82 -1.37
C GLY A 911 -10.27 -31.84 -2.63
N GLY A 912 -9.67 -32.21 -3.76
CA GLY A 912 -10.37 -32.32 -5.04
C GLY A 912 -11.48 -33.39 -5.06
N TRP A 913 -11.20 -34.58 -4.53
CA TRP A 913 -12.18 -35.67 -4.45
C TRP A 913 -13.35 -35.34 -3.53
N ALA A 914 -13.05 -34.75 -2.36
CA ALA A 914 -14.05 -34.26 -1.44
C ALA A 914 -14.90 -33.14 -2.06
N GLY A 915 -14.27 -32.19 -2.77
CA GLY A 915 -14.97 -31.15 -3.52
C GLY A 915 -15.95 -31.72 -4.54
N LEU A 916 -15.53 -32.74 -5.28
CA LEU A 916 -16.35 -33.44 -6.28
C LEU A 916 -17.59 -34.11 -5.65
N VAL A 917 -17.41 -34.92 -4.59
CA VAL A 917 -18.52 -35.67 -3.98
C VAL A 917 -19.44 -34.79 -3.12
N HIS A 918 -19.02 -33.56 -2.83
CA HIS A 918 -19.82 -32.54 -2.14
C HIS A 918 -20.47 -31.50 -3.05
N GLY A 919 -20.24 -31.57 -4.36
CA GLY A 919 -20.90 -30.68 -5.33
C GLY A 919 -20.37 -29.26 -5.33
N HIS A 920 -19.08 -29.08 -5.05
CA HIS A 920 -18.41 -27.80 -5.30
C HIS A 920 -18.33 -27.51 -6.81
N ALA A 921 -18.28 -26.22 -7.16
CA ALA A 921 -18.25 -25.75 -8.53
C ALA A 921 -16.93 -26.07 -9.27
N GLY A 922 -15.90 -26.45 -8.53
CA GLY A 922 -14.56 -26.80 -9.00
C GLY A 922 -13.77 -27.50 -7.91
N MET A 923 -12.53 -27.89 -8.22
CA MET A 923 -11.58 -28.39 -7.25
C MET A 923 -11.21 -27.28 -6.26
N PRO A 924 -11.25 -27.51 -4.93
CA PRO A 924 -10.68 -26.59 -3.95
C PRO A 924 -9.25 -26.21 -4.33
N MET A 925 -8.92 -24.91 -4.25
CA MET A 925 -7.63 -24.40 -4.71
C MET A 925 -6.65 -24.27 -3.55
N LEU A 926 -5.61 -25.11 -3.53
CA LEU A 926 -4.62 -25.09 -2.46
C LEU A 926 -3.81 -23.78 -2.52
N TRP A 927 -3.59 -23.13 -1.37
CA TRP A 927 -2.85 -21.86 -1.29
C TRP A 927 -1.36 -22.03 -1.61
N TRP A 928 -0.76 -23.12 -1.13
CA TRP A 928 0.69 -23.35 -1.08
C TRP A 928 1.31 -23.73 -2.44
N PHE A 929 1.20 -22.86 -3.43
CA PHE A 929 1.58 -23.15 -4.81
C PHE A 929 3.08 -23.39 -5.01
N GLU A 930 3.95 -22.68 -4.29
CA GLU A 930 5.41 -22.93 -4.37
C GLU A 930 5.77 -24.31 -3.83
N TRP A 931 5.05 -24.77 -2.81
CA TRP A 931 5.21 -26.12 -2.28
C TRP A 931 4.74 -27.19 -3.27
N ILE A 932 3.68 -26.91 -4.04
CA ILE A 932 3.26 -27.78 -5.15
C ILE A 932 4.35 -27.82 -6.23
N ASP A 933 4.76 -26.65 -6.72
CA ASP A 933 5.64 -26.50 -7.86
C ASP A 933 7.03 -27.11 -7.62
N GLN A 934 7.66 -26.74 -6.50
CA GLN A 934 9.02 -27.17 -6.16
C GLN A 934 9.09 -28.65 -5.76
N GLY A 935 7.97 -29.22 -5.30
CA GLY A 935 7.87 -30.64 -5.01
C GLY A 935 7.38 -31.49 -6.17
N GLY A 936 7.04 -30.89 -7.33
CA GLY A 936 6.42 -31.61 -8.44
C GLY A 936 5.08 -32.28 -8.07
N ARG A 937 4.33 -31.71 -7.11
CA ARG A 937 3.14 -32.33 -6.51
C ARG A 937 1.88 -32.15 -7.35
N TYR A 938 1.98 -32.39 -8.64
CA TYR A 938 0.90 -32.20 -9.60
C TYR A 938 -0.03 -33.42 -9.77
N GLY A 939 0.31 -34.55 -9.16
CA GLY A 939 -0.41 -35.82 -9.27
C GLY A 939 -1.92 -35.74 -9.05
N PRO A 940 -2.42 -35.09 -7.99
CA PRO A 940 -3.86 -34.99 -7.73
C PRO A 940 -4.66 -34.34 -8.85
N PHE A 941 -4.10 -33.34 -9.55
CA PHE A 941 -4.77 -32.72 -10.71
C PHE A 941 -4.95 -33.73 -11.85
N SER A 942 -3.90 -34.50 -12.14
CA SER A 942 -3.93 -35.52 -13.18
C SER A 942 -4.89 -36.66 -12.86
N ALA A 943 -4.93 -37.07 -11.59
CA ALA A 943 -5.84 -38.11 -11.13
C ALA A 943 -7.31 -37.70 -11.32
N LEU A 944 -7.65 -36.47 -10.90
CA LEU A 944 -9.00 -35.95 -11.08
C LEU A 944 -9.34 -35.71 -12.55
N ALA A 945 -8.45 -35.14 -13.35
CA ALA A 945 -8.71 -34.90 -14.76
C ALA A 945 -9.06 -36.21 -15.50
N ARG A 946 -8.37 -37.32 -15.18
CA ARG A 946 -8.71 -38.66 -15.72
C ARG A 946 -10.06 -39.16 -15.20
N PHE A 947 -10.33 -38.98 -13.91
CA PHE A 947 -11.57 -39.48 -13.31
C PHE A 947 -12.80 -38.69 -13.78
N THR A 948 -12.73 -37.37 -13.91
CA THR A 948 -13.89 -36.54 -14.30
C THR A 948 -14.10 -36.48 -15.81
N ALA A 949 -13.21 -37.07 -16.61
CA ALA A 949 -13.37 -37.17 -18.06
C ALA A 949 -14.70 -37.83 -18.42
N GLY A 950 -15.54 -37.09 -19.18
CA GLY A 950 -16.86 -37.53 -19.62
C GLY A 950 -17.96 -37.49 -18.55
N GLU A 951 -17.68 -36.98 -17.35
CA GLU A 951 -18.68 -36.81 -16.30
C GLU A 951 -19.39 -35.45 -16.38
N ASP A 952 -20.55 -35.37 -15.72
CA ASP A 952 -21.31 -34.13 -15.51
C ASP A 952 -22.03 -34.25 -14.16
N LEU A 953 -21.78 -33.30 -13.25
CA LEU A 953 -22.37 -33.30 -11.92
C LEU A 953 -23.78 -32.70 -11.88
N ARG A 954 -24.19 -31.99 -12.93
CA ARG A 954 -25.46 -31.27 -12.94
C ARG A 954 -26.66 -32.22 -12.93
N GLY A 955 -27.74 -31.76 -12.30
CA GLY A 955 -29.05 -32.39 -12.31
C GLY A 955 -29.89 -31.97 -11.11
N GLU A 956 -31.20 -31.82 -11.30
CA GLU A 956 -32.13 -31.37 -10.25
C GLU A 956 -32.08 -32.27 -9.00
N ASP A 957 -32.09 -33.59 -9.20
CA ASP A 957 -31.97 -34.59 -8.12
C ASP A 957 -30.51 -34.92 -7.74
N ALA A 958 -29.54 -34.18 -8.28
CA ALA A 958 -28.13 -34.46 -8.03
C ALA A 958 -27.72 -34.01 -6.63
N GLY A 959 -26.97 -34.85 -5.93
CA GLY A 959 -26.55 -34.54 -4.57
C GLY A 959 -25.63 -35.56 -3.93
N THR A 960 -24.95 -35.12 -2.86
CA THR A 960 -24.17 -36.00 -2.00
C THR A 960 -25.05 -37.02 -1.30
N ILE A 961 -24.56 -38.24 -1.21
CA ILE A 961 -25.07 -39.29 -0.32
C ILE A 961 -23.95 -39.76 0.61
N VAL A 962 -24.34 -40.15 1.83
CA VAL A 962 -23.46 -40.82 2.79
C VAL A 962 -23.49 -42.30 2.49
N LEU A 963 -22.31 -42.92 2.37
CA LEU A 963 -22.19 -44.36 2.14
C LEU A 963 -21.70 -45.02 3.43
N GLU A 964 -22.19 -46.22 3.69
CA GLU A 964 -21.71 -47.04 4.80
C GLU A 964 -20.55 -47.91 4.33
N ALA A 965 -19.35 -47.69 4.87
CA ALA A 965 -18.20 -48.54 4.62
C ALA A 965 -18.03 -49.52 5.78
N ARG A 966 -18.40 -50.79 5.57
CA ARG A 966 -18.29 -51.84 6.59
C ARG A 966 -16.91 -52.50 6.49
N HIS A 967 -16.02 -52.10 7.39
CA HIS A 967 -14.64 -52.59 7.50
C HIS A 967 -14.11 -52.33 8.94
N PRO A 968 -13.14 -53.11 9.47
CA PRO A 968 -12.55 -52.87 10.79
C PRO A 968 -11.81 -51.53 10.94
N ALA A 969 -11.17 -51.06 9.87
CA ALA A 969 -10.58 -49.72 9.82
C ALA A 969 -11.66 -48.64 9.70
N ALA A 970 -11.43 -47.47 10.30
CA ALA A 970 -12.32 -46.32 10.18
C ALA A 970 -12.22 -45.71 8.77
N LEU A 971 -13.29 -45.86 7.99
CA LEU A 971 -13.36 -45.37 6.61
C LEU A 971 -14.44 -44.29 6.48
N TRP A 972 -14.09 -43.19 5.81
CA TRP A 972 -15.03 -42.17 5.39
C TRP A 972 -15.42 -42.43 3.94
N ALA A 973 -16.73 -42.45 3.64
CA ALA A 973 -17.23 -42.71 2.30
C ALA A 973 -18.40 -41.81 1.91
N ARG A 974 -18.29 -41.12 0.77
CA ARG A 974 -19.33 -40.24 0.21
C ARG A 974 -19.42 -40.43 -1.31
N ALA A 975 -20.56 -40.09 -1.87
CA ALA A 975 -20.70 -40.03 -3.33
C ALA A 975 -21.61 -38.89 -3.77
N TRP A 976 -21.32 -38.35 -4.97
CA TRP A 976 -22.26 -37.56 -5.72
C TRP A 976 -23.17 -38.49 -6.54
N ARG A 977 -24.46 -38.47 -6.25
CA ARG A 977 -25.48 -39.25 -6.95
C ARG A 977 -26.30 -38.34 -7.83
N ARG A 978 -26.53 -38.76 -9.08
CA ARG A 978 -27.59 -38.25 -9.96
C ARG A 978 -28.35 -39.42 -10.58
N PRO A 979 -29.51 -39.22 -11.23
CA PRO A 979 -30.23 -40.30 -11.89
C PRO A 979 -29.32 -41.12 -12.82
N GLY A 980 -29.21 -42.42 -12.57
CA GLY A 980 -28.42 -43.36 -13.38
C GLY A 980 -26.89 -43.33 -13.21
N ARG A 981 -26.32 -42.42 -12.40
CA ARG A 981 -24.86 -42.25 -12.23
C ARG A 981 -24.48 -41.90 -10.79
N ILE A 982 -23.46 -42.55 -10.26
CA ILE A 982 -22.87 -42.28 -8.93
C ILE A 982 -21.36 -42.17 -9.09
N LEU A 983 -20.78 -41.10 -8.54
CA LEU A 983 -19.34 -40.90 -8.42
C LEU A 983 -18.98 -40.89 -6.94
N GLY A 984 -18.21 -41.86 -6.48
CA GLY A 984 -17.92 -42.03 -5.06
C GLY A 984 -16.44 -42.01 -4.71
N TYR A 985 -16.18 -41.71 -3.45
CA TYR A 985 -14.86 -41.56 -2.87
C TYR A 985 -14.86 -42.12 -1.45
N VAL A 986 -13.82 -42.89 -1.13
CA VAL A 986 -13.58 -43.56 0.14
C VAL A 986 -12.17 -43.23 0.60
N LEU A 987 -11.97 -42.95 1.88
CA LEU A 987 -10.65 -42.69 2.45
C LEU A 987 -10.49 -43.33 3.84
N ASP A 988 -9.24 -43.60 4.20
CA ASP A 988 -8.80 -43.95 5.55
C ASP A 988 -8.79 -42.70 6.44
N GLU A 989 -9.63 -42.68 7.46
CA GLU A 989 -9.78 -41.51 8.34
C GLU A 989 -8.52 -41.19 9.14
N SER A 990 -7.70 -42.20 9.45
CA SER A 990 -6.46 -42.01 10.22
C SER A 990 -5.44 -41.26 9.37
N TRP A 991 -5.23 -41.71 8.13
CA TRP A 991 -4.40 -41.03 7.16
C TRP A 991 -4.90 -39.61 6.85
N ALA A 992 -6.22 -39.41 6.71
CA ALA A 992 -6.76 -38.08 6.45
C ALA A 992 -6.56 -37.07 7.60
N ARG A 993 -6.35 -37.52 8.85
CA ARG A 993 -6.06 -36.63 9.99
C ARG A 993 -4.58 -36.33 10.14
N SER A 994 -3.75 -37.36 10.01
CA SER A 994 -2.34 -37.31 10.42
C SER A 994 -1.37 -37.26 9.23
N GLY A 995 -1.81 -37.66 8.04
CA GLY A 995 -0.95 -37.85 6.88
C GLY A 995 -0.05 -39.09 6.99
N GLY A 996 0.97 -39.14 6.14
CA GLY A 996 1.99 -40.20 6.14
C GLY A 996 1.58 -41.46 5.37
N ASP A 997 2.10 -42.61 5.79
CA ASP A 997 1.75 -43.90 5.19
C ASP A 997 0.35 -44.31 5.63
N GLY A 998 -0.56 -44.49 4.65
CA GLY A 998 -1.90 -44.96 4.94
C GLY A 998 -1.91 -46.47 5.16
N ALA A 999 -2.81 -46.94 6.02
CA ALA A 999 -2.99 -48.37 6.21
C ALA A 999 -3.45 -49.01 4.88
N ARG A 1000 -2.97 -50.22 4.62
CA ARG A 1000 -3.47 -51.02 3.50
C ARG A 1000 -4.81 -51.63 3.91
N VAL A 1001 -5.86 -51.28 3.18
CA VAL A 1001 -7.23 -51.75 3.43
C VAL A 1001 -7.47 -52.98 2.56
N HIS A 1002 -7.71 -54.13 3.20
CA HIS A 1002 -7.91 -55.41 2.53
C HIS A 1002 -9.38 -55.84 2.64
N GLY A 1003 -10.14 -55.70 1.56
CA GLY A 1003 -11.56 -56.06 1.54
C GLY A 1003 -12.47 -55.02 2.22
N GLY A 1004 -13.67 -55.46 2.62
CA GLY A 1004 -14.74 -54.59 3.12
C GLY A 1004 -15.86 -54.41 2.10
N VAL A 1005 -17.00 -53.89 2.56
CA VAL A 1005 -18.21 -53.72 1.74
C VAL A 1005 -18.70 -52.28 1.84
N LEU A 1006 -18.98 -51.68 0.70
CA LEU A 1006 -19.59 -50.36 0.58
C LEU A 1006 -21.10 -50.51 0.35
N GLY A 1007 -21.89 -50.10 1.31
CA GLY A 1007 -23.35 -50.03 1.21
C GLY A 1007 -23.79 -48.75 0.49
N CYS A 1008 -24.47 -48.91 -0.65
CA CYS A 1008 -24.99 -47.82 -1.46
C CYS A 1008 -26.50 -47.56 -1.30
N GLY A 1009 -27.14 -48.24 -0.33
CA GLY A 1009 -28.58 -48.21 -0.12
C GLY A 1009 -29.34 -49.01 -1.19
N ASP A 1010 -30.66 -48.81 -1.27
CA ASP A 1010 -31.50 -49.57 -2.19
C ASP A 1010 -31.30 -49.15 -3.66
N ALA A 1011 -31.11 -50.14 -4.53
CA ALA A 1011 -31.06 -50.01 -5.98
C ALA A 1011 -32.17 -50.86 -6.63
N ALA A 1012 -32.81 -50.33 -7.68
CA ALA A 1012 -33.77 -51.10 -8.48
C ALA A 1012 -33.08 -52.30 -9.18
N ALA A 1013 -33.86 -53.34 -9.51
CA ALA A 1013 -33.35 -54.46 -10.29
C ALA A 1013 -32.82 -54.01 -11.67
N GLY A 1014 -31.75 -54.63 -12.17
CA GLY A 1014 -31.20 -54.35 -13.51
C GLY A 1014 -29.68 -54.38 -13.59
N ALA A 1015 -29.16 -54.16 -14.80
CA ALA A 1015 -27.73 -54.19 -15.08
C ALA A 1015 -27.03 -52.89 -14.65
N LEU A 1016 -25.97 -53.04 -13.86
CA LEU A 1016 -25.10 -51.98 -13.38
C LEU A 1016 -23.67 -52.25 -13.83
N VAL A 1017 -22.87 -51.20 -13.95
CA VAL A 1017 -21.42 -51.29 -14.10
C VAL A 1017 -20.78 -50.46 -13.01
N ILE A 1018 -19.79 -51.05 -12.34
CA ILE A 1018 -18.90 -50.35 -11.42
C ILE A 1018 -17.49 -50.36 -11.96
N GLU A 1019 -16.82 -49.22 -11.83
CA GLU A 1019 -15.38 -49.08 -11.97
C GLU A 1019 -14.78 -48.59 -10.67
N TRP A 1020 -13.75 -49.30 -10.22
CA TRP A 1020 -12.91 -48.88 -9.11
C TRP A 1020 -11.66 -48.17 -9.64
N TRP A 1021 -11.25 -47.11 -8.95
CA TRP A 1021 -10.18 -46.21 -9.37
C TRP A 1021 -9.19 -46.00 -8.23
N ASP A 1022 -7.91 -46.10 -8.56
CA ASP A 1022 -6.82 -45.60 -7.72
C ASP A 1022 -6.95 -44.07 -7.67
N ALA A 1023 -7.20 -43.51 -6.48
CA ALA A 1023 -7.46 -42.09 -6.33
C ALA A 1023 -6.19 -41.21 -6.35
N ASP A 1024 -5.02 -41.78 -6.12
CA ASP A 1024 -3.72 -41.10 -6.23
C ASP A 1024 -3.31 -40.99 -7.70
N ARG A 1025 -3.58 -42.05 -8.46
CA ARG A 1025 -3.18 -42.17 -9.88
C ARG A 1025 -4.28 -41.87 -10.87
N GLY A 1026 -5.55 -41.83 -10.47
CA GLY A 1026 -6.68 -41.73 -11.39
C GLY A 1026 -6.62 -42.80 -12.48
N THR A 1027 -6.34 -44.05 -12.10
CA THR A 1027 -6.32 -45.20 -13.02
C THR A 1027 -7.33 -46.25 -12.57
N ILE A 1028 -7.95 -46.94 -13.52
CA ILE A 1028 -8.92 -47.99 -13.23
C ILE A 1028 -8.20 -49.20 -12.60
N LEU A 1029 -8.65 -49.61 -11.42
CA LEU A 1029 -8.23 -50.83 -10.72
C LEU A 1029 -9.02 -52.06 -11.19
N GLY A 1030 -10.28 -51.87 -11.55
CA GLY A 1030 -11.12 -52.93 -12.08
C GLY A 1030 -12.50 -52.44 -12.50
N ARG A 1031 -13.09 -53.13 -13.47
CA ARG A 1031 -14.47 -52.91 -13.93
C ARG A 1031 -15.29 -54.19 -13.74
N GLN A 1032 -16.49 -54.07 -13.18
CA GLN A 1032 -17.39 -55.20 -12.96
C GLN A 1032 -18.78 -54.88 -13.51
N HIS A 1033 -19.38 -55.88 -14.16
CA HIS A 1033 -20.78 -55.85 -14.61
C HIS A 1033 -21.62 -56.63 -13.60
N LEU A 1034 -22.66 -56.01 -13.06
CA LEU A 1034 -23.50 -56.56 -12.02
C LEU A 1034 -24.94 -56.63 -12.52
N LEU A 1035 -25.59 -57.79 -12.39
CA LEU A 1035 -27.04 -57.90 -12.57
C LEU A 1035 -27.68 -57.87 -11.18
N HIS A 1036 -28.22 -56.72 -10.78
CA HIS A 1036 -28.79 -56.52 -9.46
C HIS A 1036 -30.24 -56.98 -9.41
N ALA A 1037 -30.63 -57.74 -8.38
CA ALA A 1037 -32.00 -58.27 -8.24
C ALA A 1037 -33.02 -57.23 -7.72
N GLY A 1038 -32.54 -56.08 -7.26
CA GLY A 1038 -33.34 -55.07 -6.58
C GLY A 1038 -33.17 -55.15 -5.05
N GLY A 1039 -33.29 -54.01 -4.35
CA GLY A 1039 -33.07 -53.90 -2.91
C GLY A 1039 -31.66 -53.38 -2.58
N GLN A 1040 -31.13 -53.72 -1.40
CA GLN A 1040 -29.86 -53.21 -0.89
C GLN A 1040 -28.68 -53.52 -1.84
N LEU A 1041 -27.95 -52.49 -2.24
CA LEU A 1041 -26.75 -52.58 -3.07
C LEU A 1041 -25.48 -52.54 -2.21
N ASP A 1042 -24.81 -53.69 -2.14
CA ASP A 1042 -23.56 -53.87 -1.43
C ASP A 1042 -22.43 -54.18 -2.42
N LEU A 1043 -21.38 -53.37 -2.36
CA LEU A 1043 -20.27 -53.44 -3.30
C LEU A 1043 -18.98 -53.85 -2.58
N PRO A 1044 -18.36 -54.99 -2.93
CA PRO A 1044 -17.08 -55.38 -2.35
C PRO A 1044 -16.00 -54.42 -2.83
N MET A 1045 -15.27 -53.82 -1.88
CA MET A 1045 -14.18 -52.91 -2.19
C MET A 1045 -12.93 -53.70 -2.58
N PRO A 1046 -12.20 -53.30 -3.65
CA PRO A 1046 -10.86 -53.81 -3.90
C PRO A 1046 -9.90 -53.35 -2.81
N GLU A 1047 -8.73 -53.97 -2.78
CA GLU A 1047 -7.63 -53.53 -1.93
C GLU A 1047 -7.13 -52.14 -2.35
N PHE A 1048 -6.87 -51.26 -1.38
CA PHE A 1048 -6.32 -49.93 -1.62
C PHE A 1048 -5.48 -49.44 -0.42
N SER A 1049 -4.71 -48.39 -0.64
CA SER A 1049 -3.99 -47.65 0.41
C SER A 1049 -4.47 -46.21 0.40
N ARG A 1050 -4.64 -45.61 1.59
CA ARG A 1050 -5.07 -44.20 1.81
C ARG A 1050 -6.49 -43.90 1.33
N HIS A 1051 -6.78 -44.02 0.04
CA HIS A 1051 -8.06 -43.66 -0.54
C HIS A 1051 -8.38 -44.39 -1.84
N LEU A 1052 -9.65 -44.40 -2.21
CA LEU A 1052 -10.23 -45.15 -3.32
C LEU A 1052 -11.38 -44.34 -3.94
N ALA A 1053 -11.52 -44.35 -5.25
CA ALA A 1053 -12.66 -43.75 -5.94
C ALA A 1053 -13.42 -44.79 -6.78
N PHE A 1054 -14.66 -44.48 -7.13
CA PHE A 1054 -15.44 -45.35 -8.02
C PHE A 1054 -16.47 -44.60 -8.84
N LYS A 1055 -16.84 -45.21 -9.98
CA LYS A 1055 -17.98 -44.81 -10.80
C LYS A 1055 -18.95 -45.97 -10.84
N LEU A 1056 -20.23 -45.71 -10.60
CA LEU A 1056 -21.29 -46.69 -10.72
C LEU A 1056 -22.40 -46.13 -11.62
N TRP A 1057 -22.85 -46.91 -12.59
CA TRP A 1057 -23.94 -46.50 -13.46
C TRP A 1057 -24.81 -47.67 -13.91
N ARG A 1058 -26.03 -47.33 -14.34
CA ARG A 1058 -26.96 -48.31 -14.91
C ARG A 1058 -26.74 -48.43 -16.41
N VAL A 1059 -26.77 -49.66 -16.92
CA VAL A 1059 -26.77 -49.91 -18.37
C VAL A 1059 -28.20 -49.76 -18.86
N THR A 1060 -28.46 -48.73 -19.66
CA THR A 1060 -29.73 -48.62 -20.39
C THR A 1060 -29.62 -49.47 -21.66
N GLY A 1061 -30.64 -50.28 -21.96
CA GLY A 1061 -30.64 -51.18 -23.11
C GLY A 1061 -30.58 -50.40 -24.42
N GLY A 1062 -29.38 -50.22 -24.97
CA GLY A 1062 -29.16 -49.46 -26.20
C GLY A 1062 -27.70 -49.07 -26.44
N SER A 1063 -26.74 -49.97 -26.21
CA SER A 1063 -25.38 -49.97 -26.80
C SER A 1063 -24.56 -51.07 -26.13
N ALA A 1064 -24.83 -52.31 -26.54
CA ALA A 1064 -23.93 -53.43 -26.34
C ALA A 1064 -23.73 -54.09 -27.71
N GLN A 1065 -22.82 -53.51 -28.51
CA GLN A 1065 -22.00 -54.19 -29.50
C GLN A 1065 -20.60 -53.59 -29.44
#